data_AF-A0A061M0D3-F1
#
_entry.id   AF-A0A061M0D3-F1
#
_cell.length_a   1.000
_cell.length_b   1.000
_cell.length_c   1.000
_cell.angle_alpha   90.00
_cell.angle_beta   90.00
_cell.angle_gamma   90.00
#
_symmetry.space_group_name_H-M   'P 1'
#
loop_
_entity.id
_entity.type
_entity.pdbx_description
1 polymer ?
#
loop_
_entity_poly.entity_id
_entity_poly.type
_entity_poly.pdbx_seq_one_letter_code
_entity_poly.pdbx_strand_id
1 'polypeptide(L)'
;MTRFEHGIPLDESSDRAASGVSRLPRSAGSSALERDPGMPSSTWRLRSDAWEYLRFAVKRLALGGEDAEALASDSEIHRNLRALETMEMYWAGFGQRYVRGIGELLEAGDYRIALDRIGRVVNRLRGDTVPDEPRDEHLDEQERAELAADADPRPRFEVLVVDETTPADRDAMRSEALRLRGAADAFVYEFVVVPSADDAVAAVLTNPNILACVVRPGFSDRTRQRLSRDLVETIRLARSQVSTGHTSERSSLASVQRVLGLADTLAAIRPELDLYLMAGAHIEDLAGALTRRFRRVFRREDQLELHLSLLRRVSHLYDTPFFSAIQDHARRPVGVFHALPIARGGSVVNSKWIRDLVDFYGLNLLLAETSATSGGLDSLLAPTGAIKKAQDLAARAFGAKHSFFVTNGTSTANKIVHQALVGPGDVVLVDRNCHKSHHHAMMLTGGRAAYLEAYPLNDFAFYGAVPLDRIKQLLLDYRAAGRLDEVRMVTLTNCTFDGIVYDPERVMAECLAIKPDLVFLWDEAWFAFAAFHPVTRRRTAMASAKNLEERLRTSAHAAAHRAQQQRLYDADGTPAADEVWLEERLIPSPDARIRVYATHSTHKTLTALRQGSMIHVYDQDWVREAEEPFHEAFMTHTSTSPNYQILASLDLGRRQVELEGFNLVQRQLDLATSLSQSIARHPLLRRTYRVLTANELIPAGHRETRRPMPLRDGLASMWQAWAADEFVIDPSRVTVEITRTGVDGDTFKHEHLMNRYGIQVNKTSRNTVLFMTNIGTTRSAIAYLIEVLVKLAERFEEDRAQLDPELAQAALAAEAPMPPLPDFSAFAPGYDAPGLPDGDVRTAFFRGQQRRHIEHVPPGELRERVDRGEQPVSAGFVTPYPPGFPVLVPGQIITAEVLDFMAVLDTREIHGYDPRRGYRVLRAE
;
A
#
# COMPACT_ATOMS: atom_id res chain seq x y z
N MET A 1 40.06 -15.66 -43.19
CA MET A 1 39.97 -16.03 -44.63
C MET A 1 39.77 -17.55 -44.73
N THR A 2 39.24 -18.08 -45.85
CA THR A 2 39.21 -19.52 -46.26
C THR A 2 38.84 -20.55 -45.16
N ARG A 3 37.63 -21.13 -45.05
CA ARG A 3 36.59 -21.58 -46.03
C ARG A 3 36.98 -22.83 -46.84
N PHE A 4 36.02 -23.76 -47.01
CA PHE A 4 36.00 -24.96 -47.89
C PHE A 4 36.79 -26.22 -47.42
N GLU A 5 36.40 -27.48 -47.70
CA GLU A 5 35.08 -28.12 -47.96
C GLU A 5 35.19 -29.70 -48.00
N HIS A 6 34.09 -30.43 -47.73
CA HIS A 6 33.84 -31.88 -48.03
C HIS A 6 34.86 -32.95 -47.51
N GLY A 7 34.64 -34.28 -47.53
CA GLY A 7 33.51 -35.16 -47.91
C GLY A 7 33.79 -36.65 -47.53
N ILE A 8 32.78 -37.54 -47.54
CA ILE A 8 32.83 -38.95 -47.00
C ILE A 8 32.82 -40.01 -48.14
N PRO A 9 33.47 -41.19 -47.98
CA PRO A 9 32.79 -42.52 -47.92
C PRO A 9 33.32 -43.41 -46.75
N LEU A 10 32.65 -44.43 -46.17
CA LEU A 10 31.91 -45.62 -46.67
C LEU A 10 32.84 -46.71 -47.26
N ASP A 11 32.69 -48.04 -47.03
CA ASP A 11 31.67 -48.82 -46.27
C ASP A 11 32.17 -50.25 -45.88
N GLU A 12 31.32 -51.05 -45.19
CA GLU A 12 31.26 -52.54 -45.11
C GLU A 12 32.48 -53.35 -44.56
N SER A 13 32.37 -54.58 -44.00
CA SER A 13 31.33 -55.42 -43.34
C SER A 13 32.07 -56.57 -42.58
N SER A 14 31.55 -57.63 -41.93
CA SER A 14 30.21 -58.24 -41.72
C SER A 14 30.18 -59.16 -40.45
N ASP A 15 28.99 -59.59 -40.01
CA ASP A 15 28.53 -60.94 -39.56
C ASP A 15 29.52 -62.08 -39.18
N ARG A 16 29.26 -63.05 -38.27
CA ARG A 16 28.16 -63.51 -37.35
C ARG A 16 28.75 -64.64 -36.44
N ALA A 17 28.12 -65.43 -35.54
CA ALA A 17 26.82 -65.65 -34.84
C ALA A 17 27.05 -66.78 -33.76
N ALA A 18 26.16 -67.19 -32.85
CA ALA A 18 25.06 -66.56 -32.07
C ALA A 18 24.49 -67.55 -31.01
N SER A 19 24.36 -67.14 -29.74
CA SER A 19 23.47 -67.73 -28.69
C SER A 19 23.67 -67.02 -27.34
N GLY A 20 22.67 -66.68 -26.51
CA GLY A 20 21.22 -66.73 -26.69
C GLY A 20 20.46 -67.13 -25.40
N VAL A 21 19.90 -66.17 -24.65
CA VAL A 21 18.75 -66.32 -23.72
C VAL A 21 18.15 -64.93 -23.44
N SER A 22 16.82 -64.84 -23.29
CA SER A 22 16.06 -63.58 -23.26
C SER A 22 16.26 -62.70 -22.02
N ARG A 23 16.34 -61.38 -22.23
CA ARG A 23 15.78 -60.35 -21.34
C ARG A 23 15.11 -59.26 -22.18
N LEU A 24 13.93 -58.80 -21.74
CA LEU A 24 13.13 -57.78 -22.40
C LEU A 24 13.77 -56.38 -22.29
N PRO A 25 13.57 -55.47 -23.27
CA PRO A 25 14.06 -54.11 -23.20
C PRO A 25 13.29 -53.30 -22.14
N ARG A 26 13.99 -52.41 -21.44
CA ARG A 26 13.38 -51.47 -20.48
C ARG A 26 12.56 -50.41 -21.21
N SER A 27 11.42 -50.04 -20.64
CA SER A 27 10.57 -48.94 -21.10
C SER A 27 11.26 -47.58 -20.99
N ALA A 28 10.85 -46.63 -21.82
CA ALA A 28 11.25 -45.24 -21.76
C ALA A 28 10.61 -44.51 -20.56
N GLY A 29 11.07 -43.29 -20.26
CA GLY A 29 10.31 -42.36 -19.40
C GLY A 29 11.00 -41.87 -18.13
N SER A 30 12.32 -41.63 -18.11
CA SER A 30 12.90 -40.72 -17.12
C SER A 30 12.58 -39.27 -17.51
N SER A 31 11.33 -38.83 -17.31
CA SER A 31 11.02 -37.41 -17.33
C SER A 31 11.89 -36.71 -16.28
N ALA A 32 12.54 -35.61 -16.66
CA ALA A 32 13.31 -34.84 -15.69
C ALA A 32 12.34 -34.25 -14.67
N LEU A 33 12.46 -34.70 -13.42
CA LEU A 33 11.66 -34.18 -12.30
C LEU A 33 11.82 -32.66 -12.26
N GLU A 34 10.75 -31.94 -12.58
CA GLU A 34 10.70 -30.49 -12.37
C GLU A 34 11.07 -30.20 -10.91
N ARG A 35 11.83 -29.12 -10.70
CA ARG A 35 12.13 -28.67 -9.34
C ARG A 35 10.80 -28.35 -8.65
N ASP A 36 10.61 -28.97 -7.49
CA ASP A 36 9.66 -28.53 -6.47
C ASP A 36 9.68 -26.99 -6.39
N PRO A 37 8.59 -26.29 -6.75
CA PRO A 37 8.58 -24.84 -6.84
C PRO A 37 8.67 -24.19 -5.45
N GLY A 38 8.28 -24.93 -4.40
CA GLY A 38 8.01 -24.38 -3.07
C GLY A 38 6.91 -23.31 -3.07
N MET A 39 6.73 -22.67 -1.91
CA MET A 39 5.79 -21.57 -1.66
C MET A 39 5.99 -20.40 -2.66
N PRO A 40 5.02 -20.08 -3.54
CA PRO A 40 5.09 -18.91 -4.41
C PRO A 40 4.82 -17.61 -3.65
N SER A 41 5.09 -16.47 -4.30
CA SER A 41 4.95 -15.12 -3.73
C SER A 41 3.53 -14.74 -3.29
N SER A 42 2.49 -15.48 -3.70
CA SER A 42 1.11 -15.30 -3.26
C SER A 42 0.56 -16.61 -2.67
N THR A 43 0.80 -16.81 -1.38
CA THR A 43 0.42 -18.05 -0.67
C THR A 43 -1.11 -18.23 -0.60
N TRP A 44 -1.87 -17.17 -0.29
CA TRP A 44 -3.34 -17.27 -0.25
C TRP A 44 -3.94 -17.67 -1.61
N ARG A 45 -3.35 -17.18 -2.71
CA ARG A 45 -3.82 -17.49 -4.06
C ARG A 45 -3.53 -18.93 -4.44
N LEU A 46 -2.29 -19.41 -4.24
CA LEU A 46 -2.00 -20.82 -4.53
C LEU A 46 -2.87 -21.75 -3.67
N ARG A 47 -3.12 -21.41 -2.39
CA ARG A 47 -3.98 -22.20 -1.50
C ARG A 47 -5.41 -22.31 -2.06
N SER A 48 -5.99 -21.17 -2.45
CA SER A 48 -7.32 -21.12 -3.05
C SER A 48 -7.39 -21.83 -4.41
N ASP A 49 -6.39 -21.61 -5.27
CA ASP A 49 -6.35 -22.18 -6.62
C ASP A 49 -6.16 -23.71 -6.56
N ALA A 50 -5.34 -24.21 -5.63
CA ALA A 50 -5.11 -25.64 -5.41
C ALA A 50 -6.35 -26.37 -4.85
N TRP A 51 -7.05 -25.79 -3.87
CA TRP A 51 -8.28 -26.40 -3.33
C TRP A 51 -9.44 -26.42 -4.34
N GLU A 52 -9.63 -25.34 -5.10
CA GLU A 52 -10.64 -25.30 -6.18
C GLU A 52 -10.26 -26.26 -7.34
N TYR A 53 -8.96 -26.37 -7.68
CA TYR A 53 -8.47 -27.35 -8.65
C TYR A 53 -8.76 -28.79 -8.20
N LEU A 54 -8.42 -29.15 -6.96
CA LEU A 54 -8.71 -30.48 -6.42
C LEU A 54 -10.23 -30.75 -6.41
N ARG A 55 -11.05 -29.76 -6.06
CA ARG A 55 -12.52 -29.88 -6.11
C ARG A 55 -13.01 -30.17 -7.53
N PHE A 56 -12.42 -29.54 -8.54
CA PHE A 56 -12.74 -29.78 -9.95
C PHE A 56 -12.27 -31.17 -10.42
N ALA A 57 -10.99 -31.49 -10.24
CA ALA A 57 -10.39 -32.74 -10.72
C ALA A 57 -11.02 -33.98 -10.08
N VAL A 58 -11.16 -33.99 -8.75
CA VAL A 58 -11.77 -35.11 -8.01
C VAL A 58 -13.26 -35.23 -8.32
N LYS A 59 -13.97 -34.13 -8.62
CA LYS A 59 -15.35 -34.20 -9.10
C LYS A 59 -15.46 -34.86 -10.48
N ARG A 60 -14.49 -34.70 -11.38
CA ARG A 60 -14.47 -35.44 -12.67
C ARG A 60 -14.26 -36.94 -12.43
N LEU A 61 -13.34 -37.31 -11.54
CA LEU A 61 -13.07 -38.72 -11.17
C LEU A 61 -14.31 -39.37 -10.52
N ALA A 62 -14.93 -38.71 -9.54
CA ALA A 62 -16.12 -39.20 -8.83
C ALA A 62 -17.40 -39.34 -9.71
N LEU A 63 -17.38 -38.78 -10.93
CA LEU A 63 -18.46 -38.85 -11.92
C LEU A 63 -18.16 -39.76 -13.13
N GLY A 64 -16.95 -40.33 -13.24
CA GLY A 64 -16.63 -41.38 -14.22
C GLY A 64 -16.70 -40.96 -15.69
N GLY A 65 -16.25 -39.75 -16.04
CA GLY A 65 -16.18 -39.30 -17.44
C GLY A 65 -15.05 -39.96 -18.25
N GLU A 66 -15.09 -39.81 -19.58
CA GLU A 66 -14.17 -40.49 -20.53
C GLU A 66 -12.67 -40.20 -20.28
N ASP A 67 -12.32 -39.04 -19.70
CA ASP A 67 -10.94 -38.69 -19.32
C ASP A 67 -10.47 -39.30 -17.98
N ALA A 68 -11.28 -40.12 -17.28
CA ALA A 68 -11.02 -40.48 -15.88
C ALA A 68 -9.68 -41.21 -15.65
N GLU A 69 -9.28 -42.12 -16.55
CA GLU A 69 -7.98 -42.80 -16.45
C GLU A 69 -6.80 -41.83 -16.67
N ALA A 70 -6.97 -40.82 -17.52
CA ALA A 70 -5.97 -39.77 -17.73
C ALA A 70 -5.84 -38.88 -16.48
N LEU A 71 -6.95 -38.43 -15.88
CA LEU A 71 -6.92 -37.63 -14.65
C LEU A 71 -6.43 -38.43 -13.43
N ALA A 72 -6.67 -39.74 -13.37
CA ALA A 72 -6.12 -40.57 -12.30
C ALA A 72 -4.58 -40.64 -12.34
N SER A 73 -3.99 -40.51 -13.54
CA SER A 73 -2.54 -40.41 -13.73
C SER A 73 -1.95 -39.01 -13.50
N ASP A 74 -2.77 -38.01 -13.15
CA ASP A 74 -2.36 -36.61 -13.25
C ASP A 74 -1.31 -36.22 -12.19
N SER A 75 -0.17 -35.75 -12.69
CA SER A 75 0.91 -35.16 -11.90
C SER A 75 0.48 -33.89 -11.16
N GLU A 76 -0.55 -33.18 -11.64
CA GLU A 76 -1.04 -31.92 -11.10
C GLU A 76 -1.90 -32.11 -9.84
N ILE A 77 -2.68 -33.19 -9.71
CA ILE A 77 -3.34 -33.57 -8.44
C ILE A 77 -2.27 -33.77 -7.36
N HIS A 78 -1.26 -34.59 -7.65
CA HIS A 78 -0.14 -34.86 -6.75
C HIS A 78 0.74 -33.62 -6.49
N ARG A 79 0.80 -32.66 -7.43
CA ARG A 79 1.49 -31.36 -7.26
C ARG A 79 0.73 -30.49 -6.26
N ASN A 80 -0.59 -30.37 -6.42
CA ASN A 80 -1.45 -29.57 -5.54
C ASN A 80 -1.54 -30.14 -4.12
N LEU A 81 -1.65 -31.47 -3.95
CA LEU A 81 -1.65 -32.10 -2.63
C LEU A 81 -0.37 -31.81 -1.82
N ARG A 82 0.82 -31.94 -2.43
CA ARG A 82 2.11 -31.65 -1.77
C ARG A 82 2.30 -30.16 -1.46
N ALA A 83 1.79 -29.28 -2.34
CA ALA A 83 1.76 -27.85 -2.08
C ALA A 83 0.88 -27.55 -0.85
N LEU A 84 -0.36 -28.04 -0.85
CA LEU A 84 -1.30 -27.86 0.26
C LEU A 84 -0.77 -28.48 1.57
N GLU A 85 -0.14 -29.65 1.54
CA GLU A 85 0.49 -30.24 2.73
C GLU A 85 1.55 -29.30 3.35
N THR A 86 2.30 -28.58 2.51
CA THR A 86 3.27 -27.57 2.98
C THR A 86 2.57 -26.31 3.50
N MET A 87 1.48 -25.89 2.86
CA MET A 87 0.77 -24.64 3.16
C MET A 87 -0.10 -24.74 4.42
N GLU A 88 -0.86 -25.82 4.58
CA GLU A 88 -1.77 -26.07 5.71
C GLU A 88 -1.02 -26.34 7.04
N MET A 89 0.31 -26.30 7.08
CA MET A 89 1.05 -26.14 8.34
C MET A 89 0.82 -24.74 8.96
N TYR A 90 0.62 -23.71 8.13
CA TYR A 90 0.60 -22.32 8.55
C TYR A 90 -0.81 -21.74 8.73
N TRP A 91 -1.86 -22.56 8.60
CA TRP A 91 -3.27 -22.16 8.69
C TRP A 91 -4.06 -23.08 9.63
N ALA A 92 -5.12 -22.56 10.24
CA ALA A 92 -5.99 -23.32 11.13
C ALA A 92 -7.03 -24.17 10.38
N GLY A 93 -7.78 -24.97 11.14
CA GLY A 93 -8.68 -26.00 10.61
C GLY A 93 -7.94 -27.19 10.01
N PHE A 94 -7.91 -27.22 8.67
CA PHE A 94 -7.62 -28.38 7.82
C PHE A 94 -6.11 -28.64 7.63
N GLY A 95 -5.37 -28.75 8.73
CA GLY A 95 -3.91 -28.94 8.74
C GLY A 95 -3.41 -30.20 8.04
N GLN A 96 -2.09 -30.38 7.93
CA GLN A 96 -1.42 -31.41 7.12
C GLN A 96 -2.04 -32.83 7.14
N ARG A 97 -2.53 -33.31 8.30
CA ARG A 97 -3.23 -34.62 8.44
C ARG A 97 -4.46 -34.72 7.54
N TYR A 98 -5.22 -33.64 7.37
CA TYR A 98 -6.42 -33.58 6.53
C TYR A 98 -6.06 -33.69 5.03
N VAL A 99 -5.00 -32.99 4.59
CA VAL A 99 -4.50 -33.08 3.21
C VAL A 99 -3.99 -34.49 2.90
N ARG A 100 -3.25 -35.12 3.83
CA ARG A 100 -2.79 -36.52 3.68
C ARG A 100 -3.96 -37.50 3.59
N GLY A 101 -4.96 -37.39 4.47
CA GLY A 101 -6.15 -38.25 4.42
C GLY A 101 -6.95 -38.11 3.11
N ILE A 102 -6.95 -36.93 2.49
CA ILE A 102 -7.49 -36.77 1.13
C ILE A 102 -6.62 -37.49 0.09
N GLY A 103 -5.29 -37.39 0.17
CA GLY A 103 -4.38 -38.17 -0.68
C GLY A 103 -4.59 -39.68 -0.55
N GLU A 104 -4.66 -40.19 0.69
CA GLU A 104 -4.91 -41.61 1.01
C GLU A 104 -6.25 -42.11 0.42
N LEU A 105 -7.32 -41.31 0.49
CA LEU A 105 -8.61 -41.64 -0.14
C LEU A 105 -8.54 -41.62 -1.68
N LEU A 106 -7.73 -40.75 -2.28
CA LEU A 106 -7.53 -40.71 -3.74
C LEU A 106 -6.69 -41.89 -4.23
N GLU A 107 -5.69 -42.32 -3.46
CA GLU A 107 -4.92 -43.56 -3.72
C GLU A 107 -5.78 -44.83 -3.54
N ALA A 108 -6.75 -44.81 -2.61
CA ALA A 108 -7.72 -45.90 -2.42
C ALA A 108 -8.84 -45.94 -3.48
N GLY A 109 -9.07 -44.84 -4.21
CA GLY A 109 -10.14 -44.70 -5.19
C GLY A 109 -11.49 -44.19 -4.63
N ASP A 110 -11.52 -43.76 -3.37
CA ASP A 110 -12.71 -43.24 -2.67
C ASP A 110 -13.04 -41.78 -3.05
N TYR A 111 -13.10 -41.50 -4.35
CA TYR A 111 -13.22 -40.17 -4.93
C TYR A 111 -14.41 -39.34 -4.40
N ARG A 112 -15.50 -39.98 -3.95
CA ARG A 112 -16.65 -39.29 -3.36
C ARG A 112 -16.34 -38.74 -1.96
N ILE A 113 -15.79 -39.57 -1.07
CA ILE A 113 -15.41 -39.15 0.29
C ILE A 113 -14.30 -38.08 0.21
N ALA A 114 -13.37 -38.23 -0.72
CA ALA A 114 -12.37 -37.19 -1.02
C ALA A 114 -13.02 -35.87 -1.50
N LEU A 115 -14.00 -35.93 -2.42
CA LEU A 115 -14.72 -34.76 -2.91
C LEU A 115 -15.47 -34.02 -1.80
N ASP A 116 -16.14 -34.74 -0.90
CA ASP A 116 -16.90 -34.14 0.20
C ASP A 116 -15.96 -33.51 1.25
N ARG A 117 -14.82 -34.16 1.53
CA ARG A 117 -13.74 -33.58 2.36
C ARG A 117 -13.19 -32.29 1.76
N ILE A 118 -12.91 -32.25 0.45
CA ILE A 118 -12.48 -31.04 -0.27
C ILE A 118 -13.59 -29.97 -0.29
N GLY A 119 -14.84 -30.38 -0.44
CA GLY A 119 -16.02 -29.50 -0.46
C GLY A 119 -16.15 -28.68 0.82
N ARG A 120 -15.94 -29.31 1.99
CA ARG A 120 -15.90 -28.61 3.29
C ARG A 120 -14.84 -27.50 3.31
N VAL A 121 -13.63 -27.77 2.84
CA VAL A 121 -12.54 -26.77 2.80
C VAL A 121 -12.90 -25.59 1.91
N VAL A 122 -13.34 -25.86 0.67
CA VAL A 122 -13.66 -24.80 -0.29
C VAL A 122 -14.82 -23.93 0.18
N ASN A 123 -15.82 -24.51 0.85
CA ASN A 123 -16.92 -23.72 1.42
C ASN A 123 -16.42 -22.81 2.57
N ARG A 124 -15.61 -23.34 3.52
CA ARG A 124 -14.99 -22.53 4.59
C ARG A 124 -14.10 -21.41 4.03
N LEU A 125 -13.36 -21.66 2.94
CA LEU A 125 -12.52 -20.66 2.27
C LEU A 125 -13.32 -19.51 1.61
N ARG A 126 -14.57 -19.75 1.22
CA ARG A 126 -15.47 -18.74 0.65
C ARG A 126 -16.17 -17.89 1.70
N GLY A 127 -16.15 -18.32 2.97
CA GLY A 127 -16.93 -17.70 4.05
C GLY A 127 -18.41 -18.11 4.07
N ASP A 128 -18.79 -19.09 3.24
CA ASP A 128 -20.12 -19.67 3.24
C ASP A 128 -20.29 -20.54 4.51
N THR A 129 -21.42 -20.40 5.22
CA THR A 129 -21.81 -21.38 6.24
C THR A 129 -21.99 -22.74 5.58
N VAL A 130 -21.24 -23.74 6.01
CA VAL A 130 -21.38 -25.12 5.50
C VAL A 130 -22.83 -25.58 5.74
N PRO A 131 -23.57 -26.01 4.71
CA PRO A 131 -24.95 -26.48 4.88
C PRO A 131 -25.03 -27.67 5.84
N ASP A 132 -26.02 -27.65 6.73
CA ASP A 132 -26.30 -28.72 7.69
C ASP A 132 -27.03 -29.90 7.01
N GLU A 133 -26.33 -30.56 6.09
CA GLU A 133 -26.78 -31.81 5.44
C GLU A 133 -25.98 -33.03 5.96
N PRO A 134 -26.60 -34.22 6.00
CA PRO A 134 -26.34 -35.14 7.12
C PRO A 134 -25.31 -36.24 6.85
N ARG A 135 -24.55 -36.55 7.91
CA ARG A 135 -23.97 -37.87 8.25
C ARG A 135 -23.11 -38.56 7.17
N ASP A 136 -21.82 -38.25 7.19
CA ASP A 136 -20.81 -39.29 6.96
C ASP A 136 -20.60 -40.05 8.29
N GLU A 137 -20.90 -41.36 8.30
CA GLU A 137 -20.77 -42.20 9.50
C GLU A 137 -19.31 -42.51 9.86
N HIS A 138 -18.35 -42.21 8.98
CA HIS A 138 -16.91 -42.39 9.19
C HIS A 138 -16.22 -41.18 9.84
N LEU A 139 -16.94 -40.07 10.06
CA LEU A 139 -16.41 -38.91 10.78
C LEU A 139 -16.03 -39.30 12.20
N ASP A 140 -14.76 -39.13 12.57
CA ASP A 140 -14.32 -39.31 13.95
C ASP A 140 -14.87 -38.20 14.88
N GLU A 141 -14.68 -38.34 16.19
CA GLU A 141 -15.20 -37.37 17.17
C GLU A 141 -14.56 -35.98 17.03
N GLN A 142 -13.35 -35.90 16.48
CA GLN A 142 -12.62 -34.67 16.19
C GLN A 142 -13.24 -33.96 14.96
N GLU A 143 -13.52 -34.70 13.89
CA GLU A 143 -14.15 -34.17 12.66
C GLU A 143 -15.61 -33.73 12.88
N ARG A 144 -16.34 -34.36 13.81
CA ARG A 144 -17.68 -33.91 14.24
C ARG A 144 -17.64 -32.62 15.04
N ALA A 145 -16.65 -32.46 15.92
CA ALA A 145 -16.44 -31.22 16.67
C ALA A 145 -16.08 -30.04 15.74
N GLU A 146 -15.32 -30.31 14.66
CA GLU A 146 -15.03 -29.31 13.62
C GLU A 146 -16.29 -28.90 12.84
N LEU A 147 -17.15 -29.84 12.47
CA LEU A 147 -18.42 -29.54 11.77
C LEU A 147 -19.35 -28.68 12.63
N ALA A 148 -19.51 -29.01 13.92
CA ALA A 148 -20.29 -28.19 14.85
C ALA A 148 -19.67 -26.78 15.04
N ALA A 149 -18.33 -26.67 14.95
CA ALA A 149 -17.63 -25.39 14.99
C ALA A 149 -17.68 -24.61 13.67
N ASP A 150 -18.02 -25.22 12.53
CA ASP A 150 -18.21 -24.55 11.23
C ASP A 150 -19.56 -23.84 11.13
N ALA A 151 -20.62 -24.40 11.74
CA ALA A 151 -21.95 -23.81 11.74
C ALA A 151 -22.08 -22.52 12.59
N ASP A 152 -21.09 -22.20 13.44
CA ASP A 152 -21.09 -21.02 14.30
C ASP A 152 -20.99 -19.72 13.48
N PRO A 153 -21.93 -18.75 13.63
CA PRO A 153 -21.90 -17.50 12.86
C PRO A 153 -20.92 -16.44 13.42
N ARG A 154 -20.23 -16.70 14.54
CA ARG A 154 -19.32 -15.72 15.16
C ARG A 154 -18.07 -15.46 14.32
N PRO A 155 -17.50 -14.24 14.35
CA PRO A 155 -16.25 -13.94 13.66
C PRO A 155 -15.10 -14.80 14.21
N ARG A 156 -14.28 -15.32 13.31
CA ARG A 156 -13.15 -16.21 13.62
C ARG A 156 -11.81 -15.49 13.46
N PHE A 157 -10.82 -15.88 14.27
CA PHE A 157 -9.43 -15.50 14.09
C PHE A 157 -8.48 -16.64 14.46
N GLU A 158 -7.21 -16.52 14.08
CA GLU A 158 -6.19 -17.55 14.33
C GLU A 158 -5.14 -17.05 15.33
N VAL A 159 -4.61 -17.99 16.11
CA VAL A 159 -3.61 -17.74 17.16
C VAL A 159 -2.39 -18.62 16.90
N LEU A 160 -1.26 -17.99 16.60
CA LEU A 160 -0.01 -18.68 16.30
C LEU A 160 0.68 -19.13 17.59
N VAL A 161 0.87 -20.43 17.80
CA VAL A 161 1.63 -20.98 18.93
C VAL A 161 2.99 -21.48 18.43
N VAL A 162 4.07 -20.98 19.03
CA VAL A 162 5.45 -21.33 18.64
C VAL A 162 6.06 -22.26 19.70
N ASP A 163 6.10 -23.57 19.42
CA ASP A 163 6.46 -24.63 20.37
C ASP A 163 6.73 -25.98 19.65
N GLU A 164 7.82 -26.70 19.98
CA GLU A 164 7.98 -28.09 19.51
C GLU A 164 7.05 -29.03 20.30
N THR A 165 6.00 -29.49 19.64
CA THR A 165 4.90 -30.28 20.22
C THR A 165 4.76 -31.66 19.56
N THR A 166 4.32 -32.67 20.30
CA THR A 166 3.84 -33.93 19.71
C THR A 166 2.45 -33.73 19.09
N PRO A 167 1.95 -34.67 18.26
CA PRO A 167 0.55 -34.63 17.80
C PRO A 167 -0.45 -34.59 18.97
N ALA A 168 -0.24 -35.44 19.98
CA ALA A 168 -1.11 -35.52 21.16
C ALA A 168 -1.17 -34.20 21.96
N ASP A 169 -0.06 -33.46 22.06
CA ASP A 169 -0.06 -32.14 22.70
C ASP A 169 -0.93 -31.13 21.94
N ARG A 170 -0.93 -31.19 20.60
CA ARG A 170 -1.75 -30.31 19.75
C ARG A 170 -3.23 -30.67 19.83
N ASP A 171 -3.56 -31.96 19.83
CA ASP A 171 -4.92 -32.43 20.02
C ASP A 171 -5.45 -32.03 21.41
N ALA A 172 -4.65 -32.22 22.48
CA ALA A 172 -4.99 -31.76 23.83
C ALA A 172 -5.18 -30.24 23.93
N MET A 173 -4.32 -29.44 23.29
CA MET A 173 -4.49 -27.98 23.19
C MET A 173 -5.78 -27.58 22.46
N ARG A 174 -6.15 -28.29 21.39
CA ARG A 174 -7.39 -28.06 20.64
C ARG A 174 -8.61 -28.42 21.49
N SER A 175 -8.61 -29.56 22.16
CA SER A 175 -9.68 -29.98 23.09
C SER A 175 -9.84 -29.02 24.27
N GLU A 176 -8.75 -28.53 24.86
CA GLU A 176 -8.81 -27.54 25.94
C GLU A 176 -9.35 -26.18 25.45
N ALA A 177 -8.94 -25.72 24.27
CA ALA A 177 -9.50 -24.51 23.67
C ALA A 177 -11.01 -24.66 23.39
N LEU A 178 -11.46 -25.82 22.93
CA LEU A 178 -12.89 -26.13 22.76
C LEU A 178 -13.64 -26.14 24.10
N ARG A 179 -13.05 -26.72 25.16
CA ARG A 179 -13.62 -26.78 26.51
C ARG A 179 -13.77 -25.40 27.17
N LEU A 180 -12.90 -24.44 26.81
CA LEU A 180 -12.95 -23.07 27.32
C LEU A 180 -13.94 -22.15 26.58
N ARG A 181 -14.39 -22.50 25.36
CA ARG A 181 -15.33 -21.68 24.57
C ARG A 181 -16.70 -21.57 25.25
N GLY A 182 -17.12 -20.35 25.56
CA GLY A 182 -18.45 -20.02 26.06
C GLY A 182 -19.41 -19.57 24.96
N ALA A 183 -20.72 -19.62 25.25
CA ALA A 183 -21.74 -18.97 24.43
C ALA A 183 -21.74 -17.42 24.55
N ALA A 184 -21.04 -16.89 25.56
CA ALA A 184 -20.85 -15.45 25.77
C ALA A 184 -19.65 -14.87 24.99
N ASP A 185 -18.79 -15.71 24.40
CA ASP A 185 -17.59 -15.26 23.70
C ASP A 185 -17.99 -14.57 22.39
N ALA A 186 -17.58 -13.32 22.21
CA ALA A 186 -17.89 -12.54 21.01
C ALA A 186 -17.14 -12.99 19.74
N PHE A 187 -16.12 -13.85 19.89
CA PHE A 187 -15.25 -14.32 18.82
C PHE A 187 -14.88 -15.79 19.05
N VAL A 188 -14.59 -16.50 17.97
CA VAL A 188 -14.05 -17.87 18.02
C VAL A 188 -12.59 -17.83 17.56
N TYR A 189 -11.70 -18.61 18.21
CA TYR A 189 -10.31 -18.72 17.77
C TYR A 189 -9.80 -20.15 17.65
N GLU A 190 -8.85 -20.35 16.74
CA GLU A 190 -8.16 -21.62 16.49
C GLU A 190 -6.64 -21.47 16.57
N PHE A 191 -5.94 -22.55 16.90
CA PHE A 191 -4.48 -22.55 17.00
C PHE A 191 -3.79 -23.02 15.72
N VAL A 192 -2.83 -22.22 15.25
CA VAL A 192 -1.80 -22.63 14.28
C VAL A 192 -0.54 -22.94 15.08
N VAL A 193 -0.04 -24.18 15.05
CA VAL A 193 1.09 -24.60 15.91
C VAL A 193 2.33 -24.89 15.06
N VAL A 194 3.39 -24.11 15.27
CA VAL A 194 4.65 -24.18 14.49
C VAL A 194 5.85 -24.53 15.37
N PRO A 195 6.80 -25.35 14.88
CA PRO A 195 7.89 -25.87 15.70
C PRO A 195 9.11 -24.93 15.82
N SER A 196 9.25 -23.94 14.93
CA SER A 196 10.47 -23.12 14.84
C SER A 196 10.22 -21.63 14.68
N ALA A 197 11.26 -20.82 14.95
CA ALA A 197 11.24 -19.38 14.72
C ALA A 197 11.10 -19.01 13.24
N ASP A 198 11.80 -19.69 12.33
CA ASP A 198 11.65 -19.49 10.89
C ASP A 198 10.22 -19.86 10.40
N ASP A 199 9.61 -20.92 10.98
CA ASP A 199 8.21 -21.29 10.69
C ASP A 199 7.19 -20.27 11.24
N ALA A 200 7.47 -19.64 12.38
CA ALA A 200 6.64 -18.57 12.93
C ALA A 200 6.69 -17.30 12.07
N VAL A 201 7.88 -16.94 11.56
CA VAL A 201 8.03 -15.85 10.59
C VAL A 201 7.32 -16.18 9.27
N ALA A 202 7.43 -17.43 8.78
CA ALA A 202 6.70 -17.90 7.60
C ALA A 202 5.17 -17.79 7.77
N ALA A 203 4.62 -18.19 8.93
CA ALA A 203 3.20 -18.09 9.23
C ALA A 203 2.72 -16.62 9.22
N VAL A 204 3.41 -15.73 9.95
CA VAL A 204 3.08 -14.29 10.02
C VAL A 204 3.19 -13.58 8.66
N LEU A 205 4.07 -14.06 7.76
CA LEU A 205 4.21 -13.54 6.39
C LEU A 205 3.17 -14.08 5.39
N THR A 206 2.43 -15.15 5.70
CA THR A 206 1.61 -15.86 4.69
C THR A 206 0.16 -16.12 5.09
N ASN A 207 -0.14 -16.15 6.38
CA ASN A 207 -1.49 -16.30 6.91
C ASN A 207 -1.96 -14.98 7.57
N PRO A 208 -2.93 -14.27 6.97
CA PRO A 208 -3.43 -13.02 7.52
C PRO A 208 -4.41 -13.20 8.68
N ASN A 209 -5.05 -14.37 8.82
CA ASN A 209 -6.07 -14.62 9.84
C ASN A 209 -5.48 -14.65 11.27
N ILE A 210 -4.15 -14.82 11.38
CA ILE A 210 -3.42 -14.70 12.64
C ILE A 210 -3.60 -13.27 13.17
N LEU A 211 -4.16 -13.13 14.39
CA LEU A 211 -4.30 -11.85 15.10
C LEU A 211 -3.57 -11.81 16.46
N ALA A 212 -3.05 -12.95 16.92
CA ALA A 212 -2.23 -13.04 18.13
C ALA A 212 -1.20 -14.17 18.04
N CYS A 213 -0.12 -14.07 18.81
CA CYS A 213 0.89 -15.12 18.92
C CYS A 213 1.19 -15.46 20.39
N VAL A 214 1.30 -16.75 20.70
CA VAL A 214 1.72 -17.31 21.99
C VAL A 214 3.06 -18.02 21.81
N VAL A 215 4.13 -17.40 22.29
CA VAL A 215 5.47 -17.98 22.26
C VAL A 215 5.66 -18.88 23.49
N ARG A 216 6.22 -20.08 23.29
CA ARG A 216 6.69 -20.97 24.36
C ARG A 216 8.17 -21.25 24.16
N PRO A 217 9.04 -21.27 25.20
CA PRO A 217 10.49 -21.43 25.01
C PRO A 217 11.00 -22.76 24.38
N GLY A 218 10.11 -23.68 23.98
CA GLY A 218 10.45 -25.00 23.44
C GLY A 218 10.77 -25.07 21.95
N PHE A 219 10.71 -23.96 21.20
CA PHE A 219 10.93 -23.95 19.75
C PHE A 219 12.42 -24.03 19.33
N SER A 220 12.66 -24.57 18.13
CA SER A 220 13.98 -24.52 17.47
C SER A 220 14.16 -23.26 16.61
N ASP A 221 15.40 -22.85 16.34
CA ASP A 221 15.65 -21.61 15.58
C ASP A 221 15.30 -21.72 14.09
N ARG A 222 15.34 -22.93 13.53
CA ARG A 222 15.32 -23.20 12.09
C ARG A 222 14.21 -24.18 11.70
N THR A 223 13.55 -23.88 10.60
CA THR A 223 12.53 -24.75 10.03
C THR A 223 13.12 -26.08 9.58
N ARG A 224 12.30 -27.13 9.66
CA ARG A 224 12.58 -28.45 9.07
C ARG A 224 11.81 -28.67 7.76
N GLN A 225 11.01 -27.68 7.33
CA GLN A 225 10.18 -27.73 6.13
C GLN A 225 10.96 -27.32 4.87
N ARG A 226 10.45 -27.73 3.70
CA ARG A 226 10.98 -27.35 2.39
C ARG A 226 10.34 -26.05 1.92
N LEU A 227 10.88 -24.91 2.38
CA LEU A 227 10.42 -23.60 1.95
C LEU A 227 11.04 -23.20 0.60
N SER A 228 10.35 -22.33 -0.15
CA SER A 228 10.90 -21.78 -1.39
C SER A 228 12.09 -20.86 -1.11
N ARG A 229 12.97 -20.70 -2.10
CA ARG A 229 14.13 -19.80 -2.01
C ARG A 229 13.73 -18.35 -1.67
N ASP A 230 12.59 -17.89 -2.20
CA ASP A 230 12.07 -16.54 -1.93
C ASP A 230 11.58 -16.39 -0.49
N LEU A 231 10.85 -17.38 0.05
CA LEU A 231 10.39 -17.36 1.43
C LEU A 231 11.56 -17.46 2.43
N VAL A 232 12.54 -18.34 2.18
CA VAL A 232 13.77 -18.43 2.99
C VAL A 232 14.53 -17.10 3.02
N GLU A 233 14.69 -16.45 1.87
CA GLU A 233 15.34 -15.14 1.79
C GLU A 233 14.50 -14.05 2.45
N THR A 234 13.16 -14.09 2.35
CA THR A 234 12.26 -13.13 3.02
C THR A 234 12.36 -13.27 4.55
N ILE A 235 12.38 -14.50 5.08
CA ILE A 235 12.61 -14.77 6.51
C ILE A 235 13.98 -14.23 6.94
N ARG A 236 15.03 -14.45 6.14
CA ARG A 236 16.38 -13.92 6.40
C ARG A 236 16.39 -12.39 6.45
N LEU A 237 15.72 -11.73 5.50
CA LEU A 237 15.63 -10.27 5.42
C LEU A 237 14.87 -9.69 6.62
N ALA A 238 13.70 -10.24 6.96
CA ALA A 238 12.91 -9.81 8.11
C ALA A 238 13.68 -9.97 9.43
N ARG A 239 14.33 -11.13 9.65
CA ARG A 239 15.20 -11.35 10.83
C ARG A 239 16.42 -10.41 10.86
N SER A 240 16.90 -9.94 9.71
CA SER A 240 18.04 -9.00 9.63
C SER A 240 17.70 -7.53 9.89
N GLN A 241 16.41 -7.14 9.88
CA GLN A 241 16.00 -5.79 10.27
C GLN A 241 16.14 -5.54 11.78
N VAL A 242 16.14 -6.59 12.59
CA VAL A 242 16.25 -6.51 14.04
C VAL A 242 17.70 -6.68 14.47
N SER A 243 18.24 -5.67 15.16
CA SER A 243 19.58 -5.74 15.75
C SER A 243 19.62 -6.74 16.91
N THR A 244 19.98 -7.99 16.60
CA THR A 244 20.16 -9.06 17.59
C THR A 244 21.62 -9.14 18.03
N GLY A 245 21.87 -8.85 19.30
CA GLY A 245 23.21 -8.98 19.90
C GLY A 245 23.67 -10.45 19.86
N HIS A 246 24.73 -10.73 19.09
CA HIS A 246 25.21 -12.10 18.87
C HIS A 246 25.86 -12.67 20.13
N THR A 247 25.35 -13.79 20.67
CA THR A 247 26.04 -14.60 21.70
C THR A 247 25.88 -16.11 21.45
N SER A 248 26.75 -16.92 22.07
CA SER A 248 26.88 -18.36 21.77
C SER A 248 25.81 -19.24 22.43
N GLU A 249 25.47 -20.34 21.75
CA GLU A 249 24.31 -21.22 22.00
C GLU A 249 24.21 -21.95 23.36
N ARG A 250 25.16 -21.78 24.29
CA ARG A 250 25.32 -22.65 25.48
C ARG A 250 24.99 -21.97 26.83
N SER A 251 24.00 -21.09 26.87
CA SER A 251 23.56 -20.45 28.13
C SER A 251 22.04 -20.29 28.21
N SER A 252 21.50 -20.11 29.42
CA SER A 252 20.10 -19.73 29.66
C SER A 252 19.75 -18.36 29.06
N LEU A 253 20.73 -17.47 28.87
CA LEU A 253 20.55 -16.20 28.17
C LEU A 253 20.26 -16.41 26.68
N ALA A 254 20.77 -17.47 26.05
CA ALA A 254 20.57 -17.73 24.63
C ALA A 254 19.12 -18.12 24.28
N SER A 255 18.41 -18.87 25.14
CA SER A 255 16.98 -19.17 24.91
C SER A 255 16.11 -17.92 25.09
N VAL A 256 16.41 -17.08 26.08
CA VAL A 256 15.76 -15.77 26.26
C VAL A 256 16.02 -14.86 25.05
N GLN A 257 17.26 -14.79 24.55
CA GLN A 257 17.59 -14.03 23.34
C GLN A 257 16.85 -14.53 22.09
N ARG A 258 16.66 -15.85 21.91
CA ARG A 258 15.82 -16.37 20.82
C ARG A 258 14.36 -15.92 20.94
N VAL A 259 13.78 -15.97 22.14
CA VAL A 259 12.41 -15.51 22.42
C VAL A 259 12.26 -14.02 22.13
N LEU A 260 13.21 -13.19 22.58
CA LEU A 260 13.21 -11.74 22.34
C LEU A 260 13.40 -11.39 20.86
N GLY A 261 14.38 -12.01 20.19
CA GLY A 261 14.66 -11.75 18.77
C GLY A 261 13.53 -12.21 17.83
N LEU A 262 12.85 -13.31 18.16
CA LEU A 262 11.62 -13.70 17.46
C LEU A 262 10.52 -12.65 17.70
N ALA A 263 10.28 -12.23 18.94
CA ALA A 263 9.24 -11.25 19.27
C ALA A 263 9.45 -9.93 18.53
N ASP A 264 10.66 -9.38 18.54
CA ASP A 264 11.02 -8.17 17.80
C ASP A 264 10.83 -8.36 16.29
N THR A 265 11.14 -9.54 15.75
CA THR A 265 10.94 -9.85 14.32
C THR A 265 9.44 -9.87 13.97
N LEU A 266 8.61 -10.57 14.75
CA LEU A 266 7.16 -10.63 14.48
C LEU A 266 6.50 -9.25 14.61
N ALA A 267 6.89 -8.47 15.62
CA ALA A 267 6.41 -7.10 15.82
C ALA A 267 6.84 -6.12 14.71
N ALA A 268 7.99 -6.34 14.06
CA ALA A 268 8.38 -5.55 12.89
C ALA A 268 7.53 -5.88 11.65
N ILE A 269 7.25 -7.17 11.41
CA ILE A 269 6.48 -7.64 10.24
C ILE A 269 4.99 -7.28 10.37
N ARG A 270 4.38 -7.52 11.53
CA ARG A 270 2.96 -7.25 11.82
C ARG A 270 2.77 -6.66 13.23
N PRO A 271 3.03 -5.35 13.43
CA PRO A 271 2.90 -4.66 14.73
C PRO A 271 1.46 -4.59 15.26
N GLU A 272 0.46 -4.95 14.45
CA GLU A 272 -0.91 -5.14 14.90
C GLU A 272 -1.10 -6.37 15.81
N LEU A 273 -0.23 -7.39 15.69
CA LEU A 273 -0.30 -8.65 16.45
C LEU A 273 0.09 -8.46 17.91
N ASP A 274 -0.72 -9.00 18.82
CA ASP A 274 -0.30 -9.15 20.22
C ASP A 274 0.57 -10.39 20.41
N LEU A 275 1.70 -10.19 21.09
CA LEU A 275 2.60 -11.25 21.51
C LEU A 275 2.39 -11.57 23.00
N TYR A 276 2.21 -12.84 23.31
CA TYR A 276 2.10 -13.39 24.65
C TYR A 276 3.18 -14.45 24.88
N LEU A 277 3.71 -14.53 26.11
CA LEU A 277 4.69 -15.56 26.48
C LEU A 277 4.04 -16.55 27.44
N MET A 278 4.16 -17.86 27.16
CA MET A 278 3.80 -18.92 28.09
C MET A 278 5.07 -19.62 28.59
N ALA A 279 5.39 -19.43 29.86
CA ALA A 279 6.63 -19.86 30.50
C ALA A 279 6.39 -20.83 31.67
N GLY A 280 7.48 -21.38 32.21
CA GLY A 280 7.49 -22.28 33.37
C GLY A 280 8.00 -21.57 34.62
N ALA A 281 9.08 -22.09 35.21
CA ALA A 281 9.83 -21.40 36.26
C ALA A 281 10.56 -20.14 35.72
N HIS A 282 11.05 -19.29 36.63
CA HIS A 282 11.83 -18.07 36.34
C HIS A 282 11.08 -16.98 35.54
N ILE A 283 9.75 -16.90 35.68
CA ILE A 283 8.93 -15.81 35.12
C ILE A 283 9.36 -14.44 35.67
N GLU A 284 9.68 -14.38 36.96
CA GLU A 284 10.07 -13.14 37.66
C GLU A 284 11.41 -12.59 37.13
N ASP A 285 12.41 -13.46 36.94
CA ASP A 285 13.71 -13.10 36.36
C ASP A 285 13.58 -12.61 34.90
N LEU A 286 12.67 -13.20 34.13
CA LEU A 286 12.41 -12.79 32.75
C LEU A 286 11.58 -11.50 32.66
N ALA A 287 10.66 -11.25 33.60
CA ALA A 287 9.67 -10.17 33.51
C ALA A 287 10.31 -8.79 33.28
N GLY A 288 11.44 -8.51 33.95
CA GLY A 288 12.19 -7.26 33.77
C GLY A 288 12.67 -7.04 32.32
N ALA A 289 13.12 -8.10 31.65
CA ALA A 289 13.67 -8.05 30.28
C ALA A 289 12.61 -8.18 29.16
N LEU A 290 11.42 -8.71 29.49
CA LEU A 290 10.30 -8.89 28.55
C LEU A 290 9.42 -7.66 28.38
N THR A 291 9.51 -6.68 29.29
CA THR A 291 8.68 -5.46 29.24
C THR A 291 8.79 -4.76 27.87
N ARG A 292 7.66 -4.21 27.41
CA ARG A 292 7.43 -3.61 26.07
C ARG A 292 7.28 -4.59 24.90
N ARG A 293 7.78 -5.83 24.95
CA ARG A 293 7.69 -6.80 23.84
C ARG A 293 6.48 -7.71 23.91
N PHE A 294 6.22 -8.27 25.09
CA PHE A 294 5.08 -9.14 25.34
C PHE A 294 4.01 -8.40 26.12
N ARG A 295 2.74 -8.57 25.74
CA ARG A 295 1.62 -7.88 26.40
C ARG A 295 1.27 -8.50 27.75
N ARG A 296 1.47 -9.80 27.91
CA ARG A 296 1.34 -10.54 29.17
C ARG A 296 2.17 -11.83 29.12
N VAL A 297 2.64 -12.25 30.29
CA VAL A 297 3.28 -13.55 30.53
C VAL A 297 2.31 -14.43 31.32
N PHE A 298 2.26 -15.71 30.98
CA PHE A 298 1.39 -16.72 31.59
C PHE A 298 2.22 -17.94 32.03
N ARG A 299 1.78 -18.62 33.08
CA ARG A 299 2.18 -20.00 33.39
C ARG A 299 1.46 -20.98 32.47
N ARG A 300 1.94 -22.23 32.42
CA ARG A 300 1.24 -23.32 31.72
C ARG A 300 -0.13 -23.68 32.32
N GLU A 301 -0.40 -23.32 33.58
CA GLU A 301 -1.73 -23.54 34.19
C GLU A 301 -2.76 -22.44 33.84
N ASP A 302 -2.33 -21.26 33.38
CA ASP A 302 -3.18 -20.04 33.27
C ASP A 302 -4.06 -20.01 32.00
N GLN A 303 -4.57 -21.15 31.52
CA GLN A 303 -5.23 -21.27 30.21
C GLN A 303 -6.49 -20.39 30.08
N LEU A 304 -7.28 -20.25 31.15
CA LEU A 304 -8.45 -19.36 31.19
C LEU A 304 -8.06 -17.88 31.07
N GLU A 305 -7.00 -17.46 31.76
CA GLU A 305 -6.50 -16.08 31.70
C GLU A 305 -5.89 -15.75 30.32
N LEU A 306 -5.28 -16.73 29.65
CA LEU A 306 -4.85 -16.60 28.25
C LEU A 306 -6.06 -16.45 27.32
N HIS A 307 -7.04 -17.35 27.41
CA HIS A 307 -8.28 -17.32 26.62
C HIS A 307 -8.99 -15.95 26.73
N LEU A 308 -9.23 -15.48 27.96
CA LEU A 308 -9.85 -14.18 28.21
C LEU A 308 -9.00 -13.02 27.68
N SER A 309 -7.67 -13.12 27.75
CA SER A 309 -6.76 -12.07 27.23
C SER A 309 -6.76 -12.00 25.70
N LEU A 310 -6.87 -13.14 25.01
CA LEU A 310 -6.98 -13.23 23.54
C LEU A 310 -8.29 -12.58 23.06
N LEU A 311 -9.43 -13.00 23.62
CA LEU A 311 -10.75 -12.43 23.30
C LEU A 311 -10.80 -10.91 23.58
N ARG A 312 -10.24 -10.48 24.72
CA ARG A 312 -10.16 -9.05 25.09
C ARG A 312 -9.27 -8.25 24.14
N ARG A 313 -8.25 -8.83 23.49
CA ARG A 313 -7.52 -8.12 22.43
C ARG A 313 -8.38 -7.94 21.18
N VAL A 314 -8.91 -9.01 20.61
CA VAL A 314 -9.65 -8.90 19.34
C VAL A 314 -10.87 -8.01 19.51
N SER A 315 -11.55 -8.05 20.67
CA SER A 315 -12.58 -7.09 21.08
C SER A 315 -12.11 -5.62 21.01
N HIS A 316 -10.88 -5.30 21.42
CA HIS A 316 -10.31 -3.95 21.34
C HIS A 316 -9.91 -3.52 19.92
N LEU A 317 -9.61 -4.46 19.00
CA LEU A 317 -9.40 -4.14 17.59
C LEU A 317 -10.75 -3.88 16.88
N TYR A 318 -11.73 -4.71 17.23
CA TYR A 318 -13.08 -4.75 16.68
C TYR A 318 -14.02 -3.65 17.22
N ASP A 319 -13.70 -3.07 18.38
CA ASP A 319 -14.42 -1.92 18.93
C ASP A 319 -14.41 -0.75 17.93
N THR A 320 -15.57 -0.15 17.71
CA THR A 320 -15.79 1.02 16.85
C THR A 320 -16.59 2.04 17.66
N PRO A 321 -15.95 2.74 18.61
CA PRO A 321 -16.65 3.44 19.68
C PRO A 321 -17.54 4.57 19.17
N PHE A 322 -17.19 5.22 18.05
CA PHE A 322 -18.03 6.25 17.47
C PHE A 322 -19.19 5.66 16.66
N PHE A 323 -18.94 4.66 15.81
CA PHE A 323 -20.01 4.00 15.07
C PHE A 323 -21.04 3.34 16.00
N SER A 324 -20.59 2.66 17.06
CA SER A 324 -21.48 2.05 18.06
C SER A 324 -22.31 3.09 18.81
N ALA A 325 -21.74 4.26 19.14
CA ALA A 325 -22.50 5.36 19.75
C ALA A 325 -23.58 5.92 18.80
N ILE A 326 -23.30 5.99 17.49
CA ILE A 326 -24.29 6.37 16.46
C ILE A 326 -25.39 5.30 16.31
N GLN A 327 -25.05 4.01 16.32
CA GLN A 327 -26.04 2.92 16.30
C GLN A 327 -26.97 2.97 17.53
N ASP A 328 -26.42 3.22 18.71
CA ASP A 328 -27.20 3.38 19.94
C ASP A 328 -28.07 4.64 19.93
N HIS A 329 -27.57 5.76 19.38
CA HIS A 329 -28.38 6.96 19.19
C HIS A 329 -29.57 6.70 18.26
N ALA A 330 -29.34 6.05 17.11
CA ALA A 330 -30.38 5.71 16.15
C ALA A 330 -31.49 4.82 16.77
N ARG A 331 -31.10 3.87 17.63
CA ARG A 331 -32.03 2.96 18.32
C ARG A 331 -32.85 3.62 19.44
N ARG A 332 -32.34 4.66 20.10
CA ARG A 332 -33.03 5.31 21.23
C ARG A 332 -34.31 6.02 20.76
N PRO A 333 -35.41 6.01 21.54
CA PRO A 333 -36.55 6.88 21.32
C PRO A 333 -36.21 8.30 21.83
N VAL A 334 -36.17 9.29 20.93
CA VAL A 334 -35.82 10.67 21.26
C VAL A 334 -36.81 11.64 20.59
N GLY A 335 -37.28 12.64 21.33
CA GLY A 335 -38.06 13.75 20.79
C GLY A 335 -37.14 14.86 20.28
N VAL A 336 -37.30 15.29 19.03
CA VAL A 336 -36.41 16.28 18.40
C VAL A 336 -37.01 17.68 18.48
N PHE A 337 -36.37 18.54 19.28
CA PHE A 337 -36.57 20.00 19.30
C PHE A 337 -35.31 20.76 18.85
N HIS A 338 -34.39 20.06 18.16
CA HIS A 338 -33.13 20.62 17.66
C HIS A 338 -33.27 21.10 16.20
N ALA A 339 -32.32 21.91 15.73
CA ALA A 339 -32.29 22.49 14.38
C ALA A 339 -31.90 21.47 13.26
N LEU A 340 -32.44 20.25 13.32
CA LEU A 340 -32.21 19.15 12.37
C LEU A 340 -33.56 18.54 11.92
N PRO A 341 -34.32 19.19 11.01
CA PRO A 341 -35.66 18.74 10.64
C PRO A 341 -35.70 17.39 9.91
N ILE A 342 -34.55 16.93 9.37
CA ILE A 342 -34.38 15.62 8.73
C ILE A 342 -34.11 14.49 9.74
N ALA A 343 -33.67 14.81 10.96
CA ALA A 343 -33.37 13.81 11.98
C ALA A 343 -34.63 13.00 12.33
N ARG A 344 -34.45 11.70 12.57
CA ARG A 344 -35.53 10.69 12.73
C ARG A 344 -36.42 10.52 11.49
N GLY A 345 -36.10 11.14 10.35
CA GLY A 345 -36.80 11.01 9.07
C GLY A 345 -38.20 11.65 9.00
N GLY A 346 -38.64 12.36 10.03
CA GLY A 346 -40.02 12.82 10.17
C GLY A 346 -40.50 13.75 9.05
N SER A 347 -39.63 14.64 8.55
CA SER A 347 -39.94 15.52 7.40
C SER A 347 -40.00 14.78 6.06
N VAL A 348 -39.29 13.66 5.95
CA VAL A 348 -39.12 12.87 4.71
C VAL A 348 -40.29 11.90 4.56
N VAL A 349 -40.52 11.06 5.58
CA VAL A 349 -41.57 10.02 5.60
C VAL A 349 -42.98 10.63 5.51
N ASN A 350 -43.20 11.80 6.14
CA ASN A 350 -44.50 12.48 6.07
C ASN A 350 -44.66 13.37 4.82
N SER A 351 -43.62 13.56 4.01
CA SER A 351 -43.75 14.24 2.73
C SER A 351 -44.56 13.40 1.73
N LYS A 352 -45.22 14.09 0.79
CA LYS A 352 -45.85 13.47 -0.39
C LYS A 352 -44.91 13.41 -1.60
N TRP A 353 -43.76 14.10 -1.53
CA TRP A 353 -42.93 14.42 -2.70
C TRP A 353 -41.49 13.90 -2.64
N ILE A 354 -40.96 13.61 -1.44
CA ILE A 354 -39.55 13.24 -1.24
C ILE A 354 -39.35 11.94 -0.45
N ARG A 355 -40.25 10.96 -0.62
CA ARG A 355 -40.12 9.63 0.03
C ARG A 355 -39.05 8.76 -0.61
N ASP A 356 -38.82 8.96 -1.90
CA ASP A 356 -37.69 8.42 -2.67
C ASP A 356 -36.34 8.56 -1.95
N LEU A 357 -36.11 9.62 -1.19
CA LEU A 357 -34.91 9.80 -0.37
C LEU A 357 -34.74 8.69 0.69
N VAL A 358 -35.81 8.29 1.38
CA VAL A 358 -35.76 7.22 2.39
C VAL A 358 -35.87 5.83 1.77
N ASP A 359 -36.57 5.70 0.63
CA ASP A 359 -36.65 4.46 -0.14
C ASP A 359 -35.29 4.11 -0.78
N PHE A 360 -34.48 5.11 -1.16
CA PHE A 360 -33.15 4.94 -1.75
C PHE A 360 -32.02 4.76 -0.71
N TYR A 361 -31.94 5.63 0.32
CA TYR A 361 -30.86 5.57 1.32
C TYR A 361 -31.16 4.68 2.54
N GLY A 362 -32.43 4.33 2.76
CA GLY A 362 -32.89 3.61 3.94
C GLY A 362 -33.02 4.49 5.20
N LEU A 363 -34.02 4.16 6.03
CA LEU A 363 -34.37 4.93 7.24
C LEU A 363 -33.24 5.06 8.27
N ASN A 364 -32.31 4.10 8.31
CA ASN A 364 -31.18 4.12 9.24
C ASN A 364 -30.29 5.36 9.09
N LEU A 365 -30.11 5.88 7.87
CA LEU A 365 -29.37 7.13 7.63
C LEU A 365 -30.02 8.30 8.37
N LEU A 366 -31.35 8.38 8.34
CA LEU A 366 -32.11 9.48 8.94
C LEU A 366 -32.29 9.32 10.46
N LEU A 367 -32.26 8.09 10.96
CA LEU A 367 -32.24 7.78 12.41
C LEU A 367 -30.86 8.08 13.04
N ALA A 368 -29.78 7.93 12.26
CA ALA A 368 -28.40 8.21 12.66
C ALA A 368 -28.01 9.69 12.54
N GLU A 369 -28.86 10.56 11.98
CA GLU A 369 -28.57 11.97 11.75
C GLU A 369 -28.85 12.82 13.00
N THR A 370 -27.82 13.52 13.50
CA THR A 370 -27.78 14.05 14.88
C THR A 370 -26.61 15.03 15.07
N SER A 371 -26.40 15.54 16.29
CA SER A 371 -25.36 16.54 16.62
C SER A 371 -24.81 16.36 18.04
N ALA A 372 -23.61 16.90 18.33
CA ALA A 372 -23.04 16.93 19.68
C ALA A 372 -23.97 17.62 20.70
N THR A 373 -24.66 18.68 20.28
CA THR A 373 -25.68 19.40 21.08
C THR A 373 -26.91 18.56 21.45
N SER A 374 -27.13 17.42 20.77
CA SER A 374 -28.25 16.51 21.06
C SER A 374 -28.00 15.58 22.24
N GLY A 375 -26.79 15.61 22.82
CA GLY A 375 -26.44 14.90 24.06
C GLY A 375 -26.02 13.43 23.86
N GLY A 376 -25.02 13.00 24.63
CA GLY A 376 -24.51 11.62 24.60
C GLY A 376 -23.67 11.26 23.37
N LEU A 377 -23.29 12.24 22.56
CA LEU A 377 -22.36 12.09 21.42
C LEU A 377 -21.23 13.13 21.54
N ASP A 378 -20.06 12.76 21.06
CA ASP A 378 -18.81 13.50 21.22
C ASP A 378 -18.68 14.66 20.21
N SER A 379 -17.88 15.68 20.52
CA SER A 379 -17.64 16.82 19.63
C SER A 379 -16.42 16.57 18.74
N LEU A 380 -16.52 16.77 17.43
CA LEU A 380 -15.33 16.65 16.56
C LEU A 380 -14.30 17.76 16.82
N LEU A 381 -14.78 18.96 17.21
CA LEU A 381 -13.90 20.11 17.47
C LEU A 381 -13.19 20.00 18.83
N ALA A 382 -13.81 19.35 19.81
CA ALA A 382 -13.24 19.12 21.14
C ALA A 382 -13.53 17.67 21.61
N PRO A 383 -12.87 16.67 21.01
CA PRO A 383 -13.20 15.27 21.24
C PRO A 383 -12.70 14.79 22.60
N THR A 384 -13.60 14.24 23.41
CA THR A 384 -13.33 13.78 24.79
C THR A 384 -13.85 12.37 25.09
N GLY A 385 -14.60 11.76 24.17
CA GLY A 385 -15.25 10.47 24.37
C GLY A 385 -15.10 9.55 23.15
N ALA A 386 -16.22 9.31 22.45
CA ALA A 386 -16.28 8.31 21.38
C ALA A 386 -15.43 8.65 20.13
N ILE A 387 -15.36 9.92 19.73
CA ILE A 387 -14.49 10.38 18.63
C ILE A 387 -13.04 10.32 19.10
N LYS A 388 -12.74 10.79 20.32
CA LYS A 388 -11.38 10.72 20.88
C LYS A 388 -10.84 9.29 20.90
N LYS A 389 -11.64 8.34 21.40
CA LYS A 389 -11.27 6.92 21.42
C LYS A 389 -11.09 6.34 20.01
N ALA A 390 -11.92 6.70 19.04
CA ALA A 390 -11.74 6.29 17.64
C ALA A 390 -10.45 6.87 17.02
N GLN A 391 -10.11 8.12 17.34
CA GLN A 391 -8.86 8.78 16.96
C GLN A 391 -7.62 8.13 17.60
N ASP A 392 -7.69 7.76 18.88
CA ASP A 392 -6.58 7.07 19.58
C ASP A 392 -6.38 5.63 19.05
N LEU A 393 -7.46 4.93 18.73
CA LEU A 393 -7.37 3.65 18.01
C LEU A 393 -6.75 3.83 16.60
N ALA A 394 -7.03 4.94 15.91
CA ALA A 394 -6.41 5.24 14.61
C ALA A 394 -4.93 5.63 14.75
N ALA A 395 -4.55 6.36 15.80
CA ALA A 395 -3.14 6.65 16.09
C ALA A 395 -2.34 5.36 16.27
N ARG A 396 -2.87 4.37 17.02
CA ARG A 396 -2.26 3.03 17.04
C ARG A 396 -2.21 2.39 15.65
N ALA A 397 -3.33 2.33 14.93
CA ALA A 397 -3.42 1.61 13.65
C ALA A 397 -2.37 2.08 12.62
N PHE A 398 -2.10 3.38 12.56
CA PHE A 398 -1.16 3.99 11.61
C PHE A 398 0.23 4.28 12.20
N GLY A 399 0.50 3.91 13.46
CA GLY A 399 1.79 4.13 14.13
C GLY A 399 2.10 5.58 14.50
N ALA A 400 1.09 6.44 14.57
CA ALA A 400 1.20 7.86 14.89
C ALA A 400 1.16 8.12 16.41
N LYS A 401 1.66 9.29 16.84
CA LYS A 401 1.49 9.78 18.22
C LYS A 401 0.06 10.31 18.44
N HIS A 402 -0.48 11.02 17.44
CA HIS A 402 -1.86 11.52 17.41
C HIS A 402 -2.49 11.31 16.03
N SER A 403 -3.82 11.20 15.96
CA SER A 403 -4.56 11.17 14.70
C SER A 403 -5.84 11.98 14.79
N PHE A 404 -6.21 12.66 13.70
CA PHE A 404 -7.39 13.52 13.62
C PHE A 404 -8.27 13.13 12.44
N PHE A 405 -9.59 13.09 12.63
CA PHE A 405 -10.54 12.77 11.57
C PHE A 405 -11.02 14.05 10.87
N VAL A 406 -10.92 14.10 9.55
CA VAL A 406 -11.26 15.27 8.71
C VAL A 406 -12.40 14.90 7.77
N THR A 407 -13.51 15.65 7.82
CA THR A 407 -14.72 15.38 7.02
C THR A 407 -14.80 16.17 5.71
N ASN A 408 -13.71 16.82 5.29
CA ASN A 408 -13.63 17.60 4.04
C ASN A 408 -12.39 17.27 3.18
N GLY A 409 -11.93 16.01 3.25
CA GLY A 409 -10.87 15.43 2.42
C GLY A 409 -9.45 15.91 2.74
N THR A 410 -8.46 15.24 2.15
CA THR A 410 -7.04 15.60 2.32
C THR A 410 -6.72 17.01 1.82
N SER A 411 -7.50 17.49 0.84
CA SER A 411 -7.53 18.90 0.40
C SER A 411 -7.70 19.91 1.53
N THR A 412 -8.28 19.50 2.67
CA THR A 412 -8.47 20.29 3.88
C THR A 412 -7.46 19.90 4.96
N ALA A 413 -7.17 18.61 5.12
CA ALA A 413 -6.11 18.10 6.00
C ALA A 413 -4.75 18.79 5.76
N ASN A 414 -4.35 18.95 4.49
CA ASN A 414 -3.10 19.61 4.11
C ASN A 414 -3.08 21.08 4.55
N LYS A 415 -4.22 21.78 4.46
CA LYS A 415 -4.29 23.17 4.93
C LYS A 415 -4.21 23.28 6.45
N ILE A 416 -4.80 22.32 7.18
CA ILE A 416 -4.73 22.27 8.65
C ILE A 416 -3.27 22.14 9.08
N VAL A 417 -2.51 21.20 8.51
CA VAL A 417 -1.08 21.03 8.83
C VAL A 417 -0.26 22.28 8.47
N HIS A 418 -0.49 22.87 7.29
CA HIS A 418 0.22 24.08 6.88
C HIS A 418 -0.12 25.28 7.77
N GLN A 419 -1.40 25.59 8.02
CA GLN A 419 -1.82 26.71 8.86
C GLN A 419 -1.39 26.55 10.33
N ALA A 420 -1.21 25.32 10.81
CA ALA A 420 -0.71 25.05 12.16
C ALA A 420 0.79 25.32 12.35
N LEU A 421 1.58 25.37 11.27
CA LEU A 421 3.05 25.22 11.35
C LEU A 421 3.83 26.24 10.51
N VAL A 422 3.16 26.99 9.63
CA VAL A 422 3.72 27.93 8.66
C VAL A 422 3.00 29.28 8.76
N GLY A 423 3.75 30.35 9.04
CA GLY A 423 3.29 31.73 9.10
C GLY A 423 3.72 32.60 7.91
N PRO A 424 3.34 33.89 7.90
CA PRO A 424 3.81 34.85 6.90
C PRO A 424 5.33 35.00 6.94
N GLY A 425 5.99 34.80 5.80
CA GLY A 425 7.44 34.92 5.67
C GLY A 425 8.21 33.61 5.84
N ASP A 426 7.66 32.58 6.47
CA ASP A 426 8.25 31.23 6.47
C ASP A 426 8.39 30.71 5.02
N VAL A 427 9.47 30.00 4.73
CA VAL A 427 9.69 29.32 3.45
C VAL A 427 9.29 27.84 3.59
N VAL A 428 8.56 27.36 2.59
CA VAL A 428 8.21 25.95 2.43
C VAL A 428 8.80 25.43 1.13
N LEU A 429 9.50 24.31 1.19
CA LEU A 429 9.97 23.58 0.01
C LEU A 429 8.83 22.67 -0.49
N VAL A 430 8.30 22.94 -1.69
CA VAL A 430 7.05 22.34 -2.20
C VAL A 430 7.33 21.46 -3.42
N ASP A 431 7.00 20.17 -3.34
CA ASP A 431 7.01 19.23 -4.46
C ASP A 431 6.23 19.75 -5.68
N ARG A 432 6.87 19.78 -6.86
CA ARG A 432 6.24 20.09 -8.16
C ARG A 432 4.95 19.29 -8.41
N ASN A 433 4.95 18.01 -8.05
CA ASN A 433 3.87 17.05 -8.32
C ASN A 433 2.75 17.11 -7.25
N CYS A 434 2.75 18.13 -6.38
CA CYS A 434 1.81 18.22 -5.27
C CYS A 434 0.38 18.60 -5.69
N HIS A 435 -0.59 18.20 -4.86
CA HIS A 435 -1.99 18.52 -5.10
C HIS A 435 -2.31 19.99 -4.83
N LYS A 436 -3.21 20.60 -5.62
CA LYS A 436 -3.57 22.04 -5.58
C LYS A 436 -3.89 22.63 -4.18
N SER A 437 -4.21 21.80 -3.19
CA SER A 437 -4.32 22.20 -1.78
C SER A 437 -3.07 22.82 -1.17
N HIS A 438 -1.85 22.47 -1.59
CA HIS A 438 -0.62 23.00 -0.99
C HIS A 438 -0.41 24.47 -1.37
N HIS A 439 -0.49 24.81 -2.66
CA HIS A 439 -0.44 26.23 -3.08
C HIS A 439 -1.62 27.05 -2.50
N HIS A 440 -2.81 26.45 -2.35
CA HIS A 440 -3.91 27.10 -1.62
C HIS A 440 -3.60 27.32 -0.12
N ALA A 441 -2.77 26.48 0.50
CA ALA A 441 -2.33 26.67 1.89
C ALA A 441 -1.28 27.77 2.00
N MET A 442 -0.34 27.87 1.07
CA MET A 442 0.63 28.99 0.96
C MET A 442 -0.12 30.33 0.77
N MET A 443 -1.10 30.35 -0.13
CA MET A 443 -2.00 31.49 -0.35
C MET A 443 -2.76 31.93 0.93
N LEU A 444 -3.15 31.01 1.81
CA LEU A 444 -3.86 31.32 3.05
C LEU A 444 -2.91 31.79 4.16
N THR A 445 -1.81 31.05 4.39
CA THR A 445 -0.82 31.31 5.45
C THR A 445 0.02 32.56 5.18
N GLY A 446 0.36 32.82 3.92
CA GLY A 446 1.42 33.78 3.57
C GLY A 446 2.82 33.19 3.65
N GLY A 447 2.96 31.87 3.81
CA GLY A 447 4.24 31.18 3.60
C GLY A 447 4.69 31.31 2.14
N ARG A 448 5.99 31.52 1.94
CA ARG A 448 6.63 31.63 0.62
C ARG A 448 6.93 30.24 0.08
N ALA A 449 6.57 30.00 -1.18
CA ALA A 449 6.74 28.70 -1.81
C ALA A 449 8.04 28.66 -2.62
N ALA A 450 8.99 27.80 -2.23
CA ALA A 450 10.13 27.42 -3.07
C ALA A 450 9.82 26.06 -3.70
N TYR A 451 9.72 26.00 -5.03
CA TYR A 451 9.35 24.74 -5.70
C TYR A 451 10.55 23.80 -5.86
N LEU A 452 10.29 22.52 -5.60
CA LEU A 452 11.23 21.42 -5.76
C LEU A 452 10.96 20.70 -7.07
N GLU A 453 11.93 20.75 -7.99
CA GLU A 453 11.79 20.14 -9.31
C GLU A 453 11.89 18.62 -9.28
N ALA A 454 11.00 17.97 -10.02
CA ALA A 454 10.89 16.53 -10.17
C ALA A 454 11.43 16.09 -11.54
N TYR A 455 12.01 14.90 -11.66
CA TYR A 455 12.57 14.48 -12.95
C TYR A 455 11.45 14.29 -14.00
N PRO A 456 11.60 14.81 -15.23
CA PRO A 456 10.59 14.68 -16.27
C PRO A 456 10.61 13.29 -16.91
N LEU A 457 9.43 12.74 -17.25
CA LEU A 457 9.27 11.57 -18.10
C LEU A 457 8.59 12.01 -19.41
N ASN A 458 9.34 12.76 -20.23
CA ASN A 458 8.84 13.41 -21.45
C ASN A 458 8.15 12.42 -22.40
N ASP A 459 8.75 11.24 -22.60
CA ASP A 459 8.20 10.12 -23.39
C ASP A 459 6.77 9.71 -23.01
N PHE A 460 6.34 9.98 -21.77
CA PHE A 460 5.02 9.63 -21.23
C PHE A 460 4.19 10.82 -20.78
N ALA A 461 4.73 12.05 -20.87
CA ALA A 461 4.07 13.32 -20.52
C ALA A 461 3.58 13.44 -19.05
N PHE A 462 4.39 13.01 -18.09
CA PHE A 462 4.24 13.35 -16.66
C PHE A 462 5.60 13.38 -15.95
N TYR A 463 5.67 13.92 -14.72
CA TYR A 463 6.90 13.90 -13.91
C TYR A 463 6.96 12.67 -13.01
N GLY A 464 8.18 12.29 -12.65
CA GLY A 464 8.44 11.34 -11.60
C GLY A 464 8.36 11.96 -10.20
N ALA A 465 9.43 11.77 -9.43
CA ALA A 465 9.60 12.27 -8.07
C ALA A 465 10.68 13.36 -8.01
N VAL A 466 10.75 14.08 -6.89
CA VAL A 466 11.83 15.04 -6.57
C VAL A 466 13.05 14.26 -6.08
N PRO A 467 14.20 14.28 -6.79
CA PRO A 467 15.44 13.67 -6.32
C PRO A 467 15.96 14.28 -5.01
N LEU A 468 16.55 13.46 -4.13
CA LEU A 468 17.02 13.91 -2.82
C LEU A 468 18.21 14.88 -2.91
N ASP A 469 19.05 14.78 -3.94
CA ASP A 469 20.12 15.75 -4.21
C ASP A 469 19.55 17.15 -4.51
N ARG A 470 18.40 17.28 -5.19
CA ARG A 470 17.71 18.56 -5.41
C ARG A 470 17.17 19.17 -4.11
N ILE A 471 16.67 18.35 -3.18
CA ILE A 471 16.22 18.82 -1.86
C ILE A 471 17.43 19.26 -1.02
N LYS A 472 18.51 18.48 -1.04
CA LYS A 472 19.77 18.80 -0.38
C LYS A 472 20.36 20.10 -0.92
N GLN A 473 20.53 20.24 -2.24
CA GLN A 473 21.02 21.47 -2.89
C GLN A 473 20.24 22.70 -2.42
N LEU A 474 18.90 22.67 -2.47
CA LEU A 474 18.12 23.84 -2.07
C LEU A 474 18.33 24.21 -0.59
N LEU A 475 18.44 23.23 0.31
CA LEU A 475 18.79 23.49 1.72
C LEU A 475 20.23 24.05 1.87
N LEU A 476 21.17 23.64 1.00
CA LEU A 476 22.53 24.18 0.95
C LEU A 476 22.54 25.63 0.40
N ASP A 477 21.71 25.94 -0.60
CA ASP A 477 21.53 27.29 -1.14
C ASP A 477 20.99 28.26 -0.06
N TYR A 478 19.95 27.84 0.69
CA TYR A 478 19.45 28.60 1.84
C TYR A 478 20.50 28.77 2.94
N ARG A 479 21.37 27.76 3.16
CA ARG A 479 22.49 27.82 4.11
C ARG A 479 23.54 28.84 3.66
N ALA A 480 23.96 28.80 2.40
CA ALA A 480 24.93 29.72 1.81
C ALA A 480 24.44 31.17 1.80
N ALA A 481 23.14 31.39 1.57
CA ALA A 481 22.50 32.70 1.64
C ALA A 481 22.29 33.24 3.07
N GLY A 482 22.55 32.44 4.12
CA GLY A 482 22.24 32.80 5.51
C GLY A 482 20.74 32.85 5.82
N ARG A 483 19.89 32.24 4.98
CA ARG A 483 18.43 32.26 5.05
C ARG A 483 17.81 30.92 5.48
N LEU A 484 18.63 29.96 5.92
CA LEU A 484 18.19 28.61 6.27
C LEU A 484 17.15 28.56 7.41
N ASP A 485 17.22 29.49 8.37
CA ASP A 485 16.23 29.57 9.45
C ASP A 485 14.82 29.97 8.98
N GLU A 486 14.71 30.57 7.78
CA GLU A 486 13.42 30.81 7.13
C GLU A 486 12.76 29.50 6.65
N VAL A 487 13.54 28.43 6.40
CA VAL A 487 13.03 27.16 5.87
C VAL A 487 12.37 26.35 6.99
N ARG A 488 11.03 26.39 7.00
CA ARG A 488 10.19 25.82 8.06
C ARG A 488 9.76 24.39 7.77
N MET A 489 9.40 24.08 6.52
CA MET A 489 8.79 22.80 6.15
C MET A 489 9.19 22.32 4.75
N VAL A 490 9.29 21.00 4.56
CA VAL A 490 9.26 20.34 3.25
C VAL A 490 7.92 19.60 3.10
N THR A 491 7.24 19.77 1.96
CA THR A 491 5.97 19.09 1.65
C THR A 491 6.09 18.25 0.37
N LEU A 492 5.98 16.93 0.49
CA LEU A 492 6.19 15.94 -0.60
C LEU A 492 5.00 15.00 -0.78
N THR A 493 4.76 14.52 -2.00
CA THR A 493 3.64 13.63 -2.36
C THR A 493 4.10 12.17 -2.43
N ASN A 494 3.70 11.32 -1.48
CA ASN A 494 4.21 9.94 -1.37
C ASN A 494 3.08 8.91 -1.26
N CYS A 495 2.87 8.01 -2.22
CA CYS A 495 3.47 7.95 -3.55
C CYS A 495 2.96 9.06 -4.48
N THR A 496 3.70 9.31 -5.58
CA THR A 496 3.19 10.09 -6.70
C THR A 496 1.95 9.41 -7.32
N PHE A 497 1.17 10.13 -8.13
CA PHE A 497 -0.07 9.59 -8.71
C PHE A 497 0.14 8.23 -9.42
N ASP A 498 1.24 8.14 -10.17
CA ASP A 498 1.67 7.01 -10.99
C ASP A 498 2.45 5.93 -10.20
N GLY A 499 2.57 6.10 -8.88
CA GLY A 499 3.07 5.07 -7.96
C GLY A 499 4.55 5.12 -7.62
N ILE A 500 5.25 6.22 -7.90
CA ILE A 500 6.65 6.35 -7.49
C ILE A 500 6.69 6.67 -5.98
N VAL A 501 7.42 5.87 -5.21
CA VAL A 501 7.47 5.90 -3.75
C VAL A 501 8.86 6.34 -3.30
N TYR A 502 8.92 7.38 -2.47
CA TYR A 502 10.14 7.88 -1.85
C TYR A 502 10.70 6.89 -0.81
N ASP A 503 11.90 7.10 -0.29
CA ASP A 503 12.34 6.58 1.01
C ASP A 503 12.24 7.71 2.04
N PRO A 504 11.12 7.84 2.81
CA PRO A 504 10.97 8.93 3.76
C PRO A 504 12.00 8.87 4.90
N GLU A 505 12.47 7.68 5.29
CA GLU A 505 13.46 7.52 6.35
C GLU A 505 14.84 8.07 5.91
N ARG A 506 15.19 7.88 4.63
CA ARG A 506 16.37 8.51 4.01
C ARG A 506 16.18 10.00 3.81
N VAL A 507 15.09 10.44 3.17
CA VAL A 507 14.83 11.87 2.88
C VAL A 507 14.83 12.69 4.17
N MET A 508 14.09 12.26 5.20
CA MET A 508 14.06 12.99 6.47
C MET A 508 15.43 12.99 7.16
N ALA A 509 16.17 11.88 7.15
CA ALA A 509 17.48 11.81 7.76
C ALA A 509 18.52 12.73 7.09
N GLU A 510 18.59 12.73 5.75
CA GLU A 510 19.58 13.57 5.05
C GLU A 510 19.24 15.06 5.13
N CYS A 511 17.96 15.44 5.09
CA CYS A 511 17.55 16.83 5.27
C CYS A 511 17.76 17.33 6.72
N LEU A 512 17.50 16.49 7.74
CA LEU A 512 17.77 16.81 9.15
C LEU A 512 19.28 16.90 9.48
N ALA A 513 20.17 16.43 8.59
CA ALA A 513 21.60 16.67 8.70
C ALA A 513 22.02 18.08 8.25
N ILE A 514 21.17 18.78 7.49
CA ILE A 514 21.39 20.16 7.03
C ILE A 514 20.58 21.15 7.90
N LYS A 515 19.31 20.83 8.22
CA LYS A 515 18.42 21.65 9.07
C LYS A 515 17.79 20.79 10.18
N PRO A 516 18.38 20.71 11.39
CA PRO A 516 18.00 19.71 12.41
C PRO A 516 16.60 19.84 13.05
N ASP A 517 15.84 20.89 12.77
CA ASP A 517 14.49 21.17 13.28
C ASP A 517 13.40 21.14 12.18
N LEU A 518 13.78 20.78 10.95
CA LEU A 518 12.92 20.84 9.75
C LEU A 518 11.66 19.99 9.88
N VAL A 519 10.51 20.57 9.53
CA VAL A 519 9.21 19.90 9.55
C VAL A 519 8.94 19.19 8.22
N PHE A 520 8.37 17.99 8.26
CA PHE A 520 8.01 17.22 7.07
C PHE A 520 6.50 16.97 7.00
N LEU A 521 5.86 17.40 5.90
CA LEU A 521 4.51 16.97 5.52
C LEU A 521 4.58 16.01 4.34
N TRP A 522 4.14 14.78 4.56
CA TRP A 522 3.94 13.80 3.51
C TRP A 522 2.45 13.75 3.13
N ASP A 523 2.09 14.23 1.95
CA ASP A 523 0.76 13.95 1.38
C ASP A 523 0.75 12.49 0.92
N GLU A 524 0.19 11.64 1.79
CA GLU A 524 0.00 10.21 1.56
C GLU A 524 -1.46 9.90 1.16
N ALA A 525 -2.14 10.86 0.49
CA ALA A 525 -3.51 10.71 0.02
C ALA A 525 -3.73 9.48 -0.87
N TRP A 526 -2.68 9.04 -1.55
CA TRP A 526 -2.68 7.88 -2.43
C TRP A 526 -2.05 6.63 -1.79
N PHE A 527 -1.58 6.68 -0.54
CA PHE A 527 -0.70 5.65 0.01
C PHE A 527 -1.07 5.13 1.41
N ALA A 528 -2.19 5.59 1.99
CA ALA A 528 -2.64 5.19 3.33
C ALA A 528 -2.68 3.67 3.59
N PHE A 529 -2.95 2.85 2.56
CA PHE A 529 -2.97 1.38 2.68
C PHE A 529 -1.58 0.78 2.95
N ALA A 530 -0.49 1.46 2.56
CA ALA A 530 0.87 0.93 2.64
C ALA A 530 1.29 0.57 4.07
N ALA A 531 0.72 1.23 5.09
CA ALA A 531 0.96 0.97 6.50
C ALA A 531 0.65 -0.47 6.95
N PHE A 532 -0.16 -1.24 6.19
CA PHE A 532 -0.67 -2.54 6.63
C PHE A 532 0.04 -3.76 6.02
N HIS A 533 1.11 -3.57 5.24
CA HIS A 533 1.91 -4.66 4.69
C HIS A 533 3.43 -4.43 4.93
N PRO A 534 4.20 -5.44 5.34
CA PRO A 534 5.55 -5.26 5.89
C PRO A 534 6.55 -4.57 4.96
N VAL A 535 6.55 -4.89 3.67
CA VAL A 535 7.48 -4.25 2.71
C VAL A 535 7.09 -2.80 2.44
N THR A 536 5.79 -2.49 2.41
CA THR A 536 5.30 -1.16 2.05
C THR A 536 5.29 -0.19 3.23
N ARG A 537 5.04 -0.69 4.45
CA ARG A 537 4.96 0.09 5.69
C ARG A 537 6.23 0.92 5.93
N ARG A 538 7.41 0.36 5.61
CA ARG A 538 8.69 1.05 5.80
C ARG A 538 8.85 2.35 4.99
N ARG A 539 8.03 2.57 3.95
CA ARG A 539 8.01 3.79 3.14
C ARG A 539 6.80 4.69 3.43
N THR A 540 6.13 4.50 4.58
CA THR A 540 5.21 5.51 5.11
C THR A 540 5.92 6.42 6.10
N ALA A 541 5.46 7.67 6.18
CA ALA A 541 6.04 8.71 7.01
C ALA A 541 6.03 8.36 8.51
N MET A 542 4.94 7.79 9.03
CA MET A 542 4.80 7.44 10.46
C MET A 542 5.76 6.32 10.88
N ALA A 543 5.92 5.29 10.06
CA ALA A 543 6.88 4.22 10.32
C ALA A 543 8.33 4.74 10.22
N SER A 544 8.62 5.53 9.19
CA SER A 544 9.94 6.14 8.97
C SER A 544 10.32 7.08 10.12
N ALA A 545 9.39 7.90 10.61
CA ALA A 545 9.59 8.80 11.75
C ALA A 545 9.92 8.02 13.02
N LYS A 546 9.19 6.93 13.30
CA LYS A 546 9.47 6.03 14.43
C LYS A 546 10.86 5.39 14.31
N ASN A 547 11.17 4.77 13.16
CA ASN A 547 12.46 4.12 12.92
C ASN A 547 13.62 5.10 13.11
N LEU A 548 13.48 6.33 12.58
CA LEU A 548 14.48 7.38 12.71
C LEU A 548 14.64 7.82 14.17
N GLU A 549 13.55 8.02 14.91
CA GLU A 549 13.56 8.36 16.34
C GLU A 549 14.23 7.26 17.21
N GLU A 550 14.04 5.98 16.85
CA GLU A 550 14.71 4.85 17.50
C GLU A 550 16.20 4.77 17.11
N ARG A 551 16.55 5.08 15.85
CA ARG A 551 17.94 5.09 15.35
C ARG A 551 18.79 6.20 15.96
N LEU A 552 18.28 7.44 16.02
CA LEU A 552 18.97 8.61 16.60
C LEU A 552 19.47 8.34 18.03
N ARG A 553 18.68 7.62 18.83
CA ARG A 553 18.98 7.26 20.23
C ARG A 553 20.12 6.23 20.39
N THR A 554 20.63 5.65 19.32
CA THR A 554 21.66 4.61 19.41
C THR A 554 23.08 5.21 19.54
N SER A 555 23.91 4.59 20.37
CA SER A 555 25.33 4.95 20.50
C SER A 555 26.11 4.76 19.18
N ALA A 556 25.68 3.80 18.35
CA ALA A 556 26.21 3.58 17.01
C ALA A 556 25.92 4.76 16.07
N HIS A 557 24.68 5.26 16.04
CA HIS A 557 24.33 6.46 15.27
C HIS A 557 25.12 7.68 15.74
N ALA A 558 25.21 7.92 17.05
CA ALA A 558 25.99 9.02 17.61
C ALA A 558 27.51 8.93 17.30
N ALA A 559 28.06 7.71 17.16
CA ALA A 559 29.44 7.52 16.72
C ALA A 559 29.60 7.77 15.21
N ALA A 560 28.68 7.26 14.38
CA ALA A 560 28.69 7.45 12.93
C ALA A 560 28.53 8.94 12.55
N HIS A 561 27.64 9.66 13.22
CA HIS A 561 27.49 11.11 13.08
C HIS A 561 28.82 11.84 13.33
N ARG A 562 29.45 11.63 14.50
CA ARG A 562 30.75 12.26 14.82
C ARG A 562 31.84 11.95 13.79
N ALA A 563 31.88 10.72 13.26
CA ALA A 563 32.84 10.32 12.24
C ALA A 563 32.57 10.94 10.85
N GLN A 564 31.33 11.33 10.54
CA GLN A 564 30.99 12.07 9.32
C GLN A 564 31.20 13.59 9.48
N GLN A 565 30.93 14.16 10.66
CA GLN A 565 31.23 15.56 10.94
C GLN A 565 32.73 15.88 10.76
N GLN A 566 33.61 14.92 11.06
CA GLN A 566 35.07 14.98 10.79
C GLN A 566 35.47 14.90 9.29
N ARG A 567 34.50 14.80 8.37
CA ARG A 567 34.71 14.86 6.90
C ARG A 567 33.94 15.99 6.23
N LEU A 568 32.77 16.34 6.78
CA LEU A 568 31.93 17.44 6.30
C LEU A 568 32.38 18.82 6.80
N TYR A 569 33.34 18.88 7.73
CA TYR A 569 33.91 20.12 8.25
C TYR A 569 35.43 20.02 8.40
N ASP A 570 36.12 21.10 8.01
CA ASP A 570 37.54 21.30 8.26
C ASP A 570 37.83 21.63 9.73
N ALA A 571 39.11 21.58 10.11
CA ALA A 571 39.57 21.76 11.49
C ALA A 571 39.33 23.16 12.09
N ASP A 572 38.94 24.15 11.27
CA ASP A 572 38.53 25.50 11.66
C ASP A 572 37.01 25.66 11.78
N GLY A 573 36.23 24.65 11.38
CA GLY A 573 34.77 24.68 11.34
C GLY A 573 34.17 25.10 9.99
N THR A 574 34.99 25.32 8.96
CA THR A 574 34.50 25.57 7.59
C THR A 574 33.82 24.31 7.04
N PRO A 575 32.59 24.37 6.49
CA PRO A 575 31.95 23.22 5.87
C PRO A 575 32.65 22.85 4.55
N ALA A 576 32.73 21.55 4.26
CA ALA A 576 33.17 21.04 2.97
C ALA A 576 32.29 21.57 1.82
N ALA A 577 32.84 21.61 0.60
CA ALA A 577 32.13 22.04 -0.61
C ALA A 577 30.86 21.21 -0.86
N ASP A 578 29.82 21.83 -1.41
CA ASP A 578 28.48 21.26 -1.47
C ASP A 578 28.41 19.94 -2.28
N GLU A 579 29.31 19.71 -3.24
CA GLU A 579 29.43 18.42 -3.95
C GLU A 579 29.62 17.25 -2.97
N VAL A 580 30.42 17.43 -1.91
CA VAL A 580 30.64 16.43 -0.86
C VAL A 580 29.35 16.19 -0.05
N TRP A 581 28.58 17.25 0.21
CA TRP A 581 27.30 17.16 0.90
C TRP A 581 26.24 16.45 0.06
N LEU A 582 26.25 16.63 -1.27
CA LEU A 582 25.35 15.97 -2.22
C LEU A 582 25.67 14.48 -2.35
N GLU A 583 26.94 14.13 -2.59
CA GLU A 583 27.40 12.75 -2.80
C GLU A 583 27.35 11.88 -1.53
N GLU A 584 27.69 12.41 -0.35
CA GLU A 584 27.59 11.64 0.89
C GLU A 584 26.12 11.42 1.32
N ARG A 585 25.81 10.17 1.73
CA ARG A 585 24.57 9.86 2.45
C ARG A 585 24.64 10.48 3.85
N LEU A 586 23.97 11.61 4.04
CA LEU A 586 24.11 12.40 5.28
C LEU A 586 23.47 11.71 6.50
N ILE A 587 24.09 11.90 7.66
CA ILE A 587 23.68 11.36 8.95
C ILE A 587 23.26 12.53 9.85
N PRO A 588 22.00 12.60 10.31
CA PRO A 588 21.53 13.70 11.16
C PRO A 588 22.14 13.66 12.56
N SER A 589 22.18 14.81 13.22
CA SER A 589 22.58 14.90 14.63
C SER A 589 21.68 14.02 15.52
N PRO A 590 22.22 13.36 16.57
CA PRO A 590 21.42 12.68 17.60
C PRO A 590 20.36 13.58 18.26
N ASP A 591 20.58 14.90 18.27
CA ASP A 591 19.70 15.91 18.87
C ASP A 591 18.65 16.47 17.89
N ALA A 592 18.63 16.01 16.63
CA ALA A 592 17.67 16.45 15.61
C ALA A 592 16.21 16.13 16.01
N ARG A 593 15.29 17.04 15.65
CA ARG A 593 13.87 16.99 16.03
C ARG A 593 13.06 16.25 14.98
N ILE A 594 12.41 15.16 15.37
CA ILE A 594 11.52 14.41 14.49
C ILE A 594 10.13 15.07 14.49
N ARG A 595 9.86 15.87 13.44
CA ARG A 595 8.64 16.66 13.27
C ARG A 595 7.90 16.27 11.99
N VAL A 596 7.08 15.23 12.06
CA VAL A 596 6.54 14.55 10.87
C VAL A 596 5.02 14.50 10.89
N TYR A 597 4.41 14.87 9.78
CA TYR A 597 2.97 14.87 9.54
C TYR A 597 2.66 14.07 8.28
N ALA A 598 1.57 13.31 8.30
CA ALA A 598 1.06 12.59 7.13
C ALA A 598 -0.44 12.80 6.98
N THR A 599 -0.92 12.93 5.74
CA THR A 599 -2.33 13.19 5.46
C THR A 599 -2.91 12.16 4.52
N HIS A 600 -3.95 11.45 4.97
CA HIS A 600 -4.51 10.29 4.28
C HIS A 600 -5.89 10.61 3.73
N SER A 601 -6.11 10.26 2.46
CA SER A 601 -7.41 10.38 1.81
C SER A 601 -8.07 9.01 1.93
N THR A 602 -8.53 8.66 3.13
CA THR A 602 -9.03 7.33 3.48
C THR A 602 -10.01 6.81 2.42
N HIS A 603 -10.91 7.66 1.92
CA HIS A 603 -11.88 7.35 0.86
C HIS A 603 -11.34 7.08 -0.56
N LYS A 604 -10.02 7.24 -0.81
CA LYS A 604 -9.37 6.90 -2.09
C LYS A 604 -8.70 5.52 -2.08
N THR A 605 -8.26 5.09 -0.90
CA THR A 605 -7.25 4.02 -0.72
C THR A 605 -7.68 2.95 0.27
N LEU A 606 -8.65 3.26 1.12
CA LEU A 606 -9.19 2.46 2.20
C LEU A 606 -10.72 2.62 2.23
N THR A 607 -11.39 1.98 3.19
CA THR A 607 -12.85 2.04 3.33
C THR A 607 -13.27 3.31 4.11
N ALA A 608 -13.77 4.32 3.41
CA ALA A 608 -14.48 5.47 4.00
C ALA A 608 -15.40 6.14 2.97
N LEU A 609 -16.42 6.88 3.43
CA LEU A 609 -17.23 7.74 2.57
C LEU A 609 -16.38 8.89 2.00
N ARG A 610 -16.73 9.37 0.80
CA ARG A 610 -16.06 10.50 0.13
C ARG A 610 -15.95 11.70 1.07
N GLN A 611 -14.83 12.44 0.96
CA GLN A 611 -14.37 13.45 1.92
C GLN A 611 -13.84 12.90 3.26
N GLY A 612 -13.97 11.61 3.58
CA GLY A 612 -13.32 10.99 4.73
C GLY A 612 -11.79 11.01 4.60
N SER A 613 -11.11 11.62 5.56
CA SER A 613 -9.66 11.79 5.58
C SER A 613 -9.13 11.75 7.02
N MET A 614 -7.85 11.43 7.17
CA MET A 614 -7.14 11.47 8.46
C MET A 614 -5.89 12.34 8.36
N ILE A 615 -5.52 13.02 9.45
CA ILE A 615 -4.17 13.55 9.68
C ILE A 615 -3.51 12.66 10.72
N HIS A 616 -2.26 12.28 10.50
CA HIS A 616 -1.43 11.51 11.41
C HIS A 616 -0.21 12.34 11.81
N VAL A 617 0.11 12.39 13.11
CA VAL A 617 1.14 13.27 13.67
C VAL A 617 2.18 12.46 14.43
N TYR A 618 3.45 12.73 14.12
CA TYR A 618 4.63 12.24 14.83
C TYR A 618 5.61 13.42 15.03
N ASP A 619 5.20 14.38 15.88
CA ASP A 619 6.06 15.50 16.30
C ASP A 619 6.63 15.23 17.71
N GLN A 620 7.87 15.64 17.96
CA GLN A 620 8.53 15.61 19.27
C GLN A 620 8.31 16.87 20.11
N ASP A 621 7.92 17.98 19.48
CA ASP A 621 7.60 19.26 20.12
C ASP A 621 6.08 19.54 20.11
N TRP A 622 5.25 18.53 19.82
CA TRP A 622 3.79 18.62 19.79
C TRP A 622 3.20 19.46 20.95
N VAL A 623 3.41 19.00 22.19
CA VAL A 623 2.90 19.62 23.43
C VAL A 623 3.56 20.98 23.75
N ARG A 624 4.66 21.33 23.07
CA ARG A 624 5.45 22.55 23.34
C ARG A 624 5.21 23.67 22.33
N GLU A 625 4.87 23.33 21.09
CA GLU A 625 4.79 24.28 19.97
C GLU A 625 3.58 24.08 19.07
N ALA A 626 3.12 22.85 18.83
CA ALA A 626 2.22 22.55 17.72
C ALA A 626 0.76 22.25 18.13
N GLU A 627 0.51 21.81 19.37
CA GLU A 627 -0.83 21.36 19.79
C GLU A 627 -1.88 22.50 19.74
N GLU A 628 -1.57 23.68 20.30
CA GLU A 628 -2.51 24.82 20.28
C GLU A 628 -2.71 25.40 18.86
N PRO A 629 -1.67 25.71 18.06
CA PRO A 629 -1.85 26.17 16.68
C PRO A 629 -2.56 25.15 15.78
N PHE A 630 -2.32 23.85 15.99
CA PHE A 630 -3.01 22.80 15.24
C PHE A 630 -4.48 22.70 15.63
N HIS A 631 -4.83 22.89 16.90
CA HIS A 631 -6.23 22.92 17.33
C HIS A 631 -6.99 24.08 16.66
N GLU A 632 -6.43 25.29 16.66
CA GLU A 632 -7.01 26.45 15.99
C GLU A 632 -7.09 26.29 14.46
N ALA A 633 -6.06 25.74 13.81
CA ALA A 633 -6.09 25.42 12.39
C ALA A 633 -7.14 24.33 12.05
N PHE A 634 -7.28 23.33 12.91
CA PHE A 634 -8.28 22.27 12.76
C PHE A 634 -9.71 22.83 12.89
N MET A 635 -9.96 23.71 13.87
CA MET A 635 -11.24 24.41 14.01
C MET A 635 -11.52 25.37 12.85
N THR A 636 -10.53 26.13 12.38
CA THR A 636 -10.65 27.05 11.23
C THR A 636 -11.12 26.35 9.94
N HIS A 637 -10.87 25.05 9.83
CA HIS A 637 -11.16 24.27 8.62
C HIS A 637 -12.22 23.17 8.79
N THR A 638 -12.78 23.01 9.99
CA THR A 638 -13.76 21.97 10.30
C THR A 638 -15.13 22.59 10.59
N SER A 639 -16.18 22.04 9.98
CA SER A 639 -17.56 22.48 10.23
C SER A 639 -17.95 22.28 11.69
N THR A 640 -18.61 23.28 12.29
CA THR A 640 -19.29 23.16 13.59
C THR A 640 -20.43 22.14 13.58
N SER A 641 -20.96 21.84 12.38
CA SER A 641 -21.86 20.71 12.09
C SER A 641 -21.15 19.74 11.13
N PRO A 642 -20.28 18.84 11.63
CA PRO A 642 -19.55 17.88 10.79
C PRO A 642 -20.43 16.67 10.47
N ASN A 643 -20.24 16.05 9.29
CA ASN A 643 -21.03 14.89 8.90
C ASN A 643 -20.60 13.64 9.70
N TYR A 644 -21.46 13.18 10.60
CA TYR A 644 -21.20 12.02 11.46
C TYR A 644 -21.15 10.70 10.70
N GLN A 645 -21.79 10.57 9.54
CA GLN A 645 -21.73 9.34 8.74
C GLN A 645 -20.32 9.16 8.13
N ILE A 646 -19.65 10.26 7.76
CA ILE A 646 -18.23 10.24 7.36
C ILE A 646 -17.35 9.80 8.53
N LEU A 647 -17.52 10.37 9.73
CA LEU A 647 -16.77 9.98 10.93
C LEU A 647 -16.97 8.49 11.30
N ALA A 648 -18.21 8.00 11.21
CA ALA A 648 -18.53 6.59 11.41
C ALA A 648 -17.83 5.69 10.38
N SER A 649 -17.77 6.11 9.12
CA SER A 649 -17.04 5.38 8.07
C SER A 649 -15.53 5.34 8.30
N LEU A 650 -14.94 6.39 8.91
CA LEU A 650 -13.52 6.43 9.27
C LEU A 650 -13.19 5.47 10.43
N ASP A 651 -14.05 5.38 11.44
CA ASP A 651 -13.91 4.42 12.55
C ASP A 651 -14.09 2.96 12.08
N LEU A 652 -15.06 2.71 11.19
CA LEU A 652 -15.24 1.41 10.54
C LEU A 652 -14.06 1.01 9.65
N GLY A 653 -13.54 1.94 8.83
CA GLY A 653 -12.36 1.72 7.98
C GLY A 653 -11.11 1.42 8.80
N ARG A 654 -10.92 2.13 9.92
CA ARG A 654 -9.86 1.84 10.90
C ARG A 654 -9.99 0.43 11.48
N ARG A 655 -11.19 -0.03 11.86
CA ARG A 655 -11.38 -1.43 12.28
C ARG A 655 -10.97 -2.40 11.18
N GLN A 656 -11.35 -2.14 9.94
CA GLN A 656 -11.05 -3.05 8.83
C GLN A 656 -9.53 -3.21 8.65
N VAL A 657 -8.76 -2.12 8.65
CA VAL A 657 -7.30 -2.23 8.46
C VAL A 657 -6.57 -2.92 9.63
N GLU A 658 -7.07 -2.79 10.86
CA GLU A 658 -6.54 -3.49 12.05
C GLU A 658 -6.78 -5.01 12.05
N LEU A 659 -7.80 -5.49 11.32
CA LEU A 659 -8.18 -6.92 11.28
C LEU A 659 -7.86 -7.60 9.94
N GLU A 660 -7.99 -6.86 8.83
CA GLU A 660 -7.91 -7.38 7.46
C GLU A 660 -6.83 -6.70 6.62
N GLY A 661 -6.23 -5.59 7.08
CA GLY A 661 -5.37 -4.72 6.25
C GLY A 661 -4.24 -5.45 5.54
N PHE A 662 -3.54 -6.34 6.24
CA PHE A 662 -2.48 -7.17 5.66
C PHE A 662 -2.99 -8.09 4.53
N ASN A 663 -4.16 -8.72 4.71
CA ASN A 663 -4.82 -9.56 3.70
C ASN A 663 -5.17 -8.72 2.46
N LEU A 664 -5.81 -7.58 2.67
CA LEU A 664 -6.35 -6.72 1.63
C LEU A 664 -5.24 -6.10 0.77
N VAL A 665 -4.15 -5.64 1.39
CA VAL A 665 -3.00 -5.06 0.69
C VAL A 665 -2.19 -6.14 -0.05
N GLN A 666 -1.96 -7.32 0.55
CA GLN A 666 -1.34 -8.44 -0.16
C GLN A 666 -2.15 -8.82 -1.41
N ARG A 667 -3.48 -8.96 -1.28
CA ARG A 667 -4.39 -9.22 -2.41
C ARG A 667 -4.29 -8.14 -3.49
N GLN A 668 -4.31 -6.85 -3.12
CA GLN A 668 -4.19 -5.72 -4.04
C GLN A 668 -2.89 -5.78 -4.87
N LEU A 669 -1.75 -6.04 -4.22
CA LEU A 669 -0.43 -6.16 -4.85
C LEU A 669 -0.31 -7.40 -5.76
N ASP A 670 -0.87 -8.53 -5.33
CA ASP A 670 -0.89 -9.79 -6.09
C ASP A 670 -1.76 -9.68 -7.36
N LEU A 671 -2.92 -9.03 -7.25
CA LEU A 671 -3.85 -8.80 -8.36
C LEU A 671 -3.24 -7.87 -9.41
N ALA A 672 -2.58 -6.80 -8.99
CA ALA A 672 -1.90 -5.89 -9.90
C ALA A 672 -0.70 -6.55 -10.60
N THR A 673 0.10 -7.30 -9.85
CA THR A 673 1.18 -8.12 -10.41
C THR A 673 0.64 -9.15 -11.41
N SER A 674 -0.54 -9.74 -11.14
CA SER A 674 -1.21 -10.65 -12.07
C SER A 674 -1.69 -9.96 -13.35
N LEU A 675 -2.25 -8.75 -13.27
CA LEU A 675 -2.63 -7.94 -14.44
C LEU A 675 -1.41 -7.64 -15.32
N SER A 676 -0.34 -7.13 -14.72
CA SER A 676 0.92 -6.81 -15.41
C SER A 676 1.55 -8.04 -16.08
N GLN A 677 1.53 -9.20 -15.41
CA GLN A 677 1.99 -10.46 -16.00
C GLN A 677 1.11 -10.92 -17.17
N SER A 678 -0.21 -10.79 -17.08
CA SER A 678 -1.13 -11.17 -18.16
C SER A 678 -0.92 -10.33 -19.41
N ILE A 679 -0.82 -9.01 -19.28
CA ILE A 679 -0.54 -8.10 -20.42
C ILE A 679 0.81 -8.45 -21.06
N ALA A 680 1.87 -8.63 -20.26
CA ALA A 680 3.21 -8.91 -20.76
C ALA A 680 3.39 -10.30 -21.39
N ARG A 681 2.61 -11.31 -20.98
CA ARG A 681 2.70 -12.69 -21.49
C ARG A 681 1.76 -12.98 -22.66
N HIS A 682 0.56 -12.39 -22.70
CA HIS A 682 -0.44 -12.72 -23.71
C HIS A 682 0.07 -12.36 -25.12
N PRO A 683 0.05 -13.28 -26.11
CA PRO A 683 0.70 -13.08 -27.41
C PRO A 683 0.25 -11.81 -28.15
N LEU A 684 -1.05 -11.50 -28.07
CA LEU A 684 -1.68 -10.29 -28.61
C LEU A 684 -1.40 -9.04 -27.76
N LEU A 685 -1.77 -9.01 -26.47
CA LEU A 685 -1.65 -7.82 -25.62
C LEU A 685 -0.24 -7.21 -25.62
N ARG A 686 0.82 -8.03 -25.59
CA ARG A 686 2.21 -7.55 -25.62
C ARG A 686 2.64 -6.90 -26.96
N ARG A 687 1.88 -7.10 -28.03
CA ARG A 687 2.03 -6.39 -29.32
C ARG A 687 1.43 -5.00 -29.21
N THR A 688 0.20 -4.90 -28.71
CA THR A 688 -0.61 -3.67 -28.65
C THR A 688 -0.26 -2.75 -27.47
N TYR A 689 0.20 -3.30 -26.35
CA TYR A 689 0.39 -2.62 -25.07
C TYR A 689 1.77 -2.92 -24.46
N ARG A 690 2.31 -1.96 -23.69
CA ARG A 690 3.51 -2.16 -22.85
C ARG A 690 3.22 -1.69 -21.42
N VAL A 691 3.39 -2.59 -20.44
CA VAL A 691 3.40 -2.18 -19.02
C VAL A 691 4.71 -1.46 -18.76
N LEU A 692 4.66 -0.22 -18.27
CA LEU A 692 5.83 0.53 -17.84
C LEU A 692 6.28 0.08 -16.45
N THR A 693 7.59 0.07 -16.22
CA THR A 693 8.21 -0.55 -15.04
C THR A 693 9.20 0.41 -14.37
N ALA A 694 9.87 -0.04 -13.31
CA ALA A 694 10.94 0.73 -12.68
C ALA A 694 12.11 1.04 -13.64
N ASN A 695 12.22 0.36 -14.79
CA ASN A 695 13.21 0.71 -15.82
C ASN A 695 12.85 1.97 -16.61
N GLU A 696 11.57 2.21 -16.88
CA GLU A 696 11.06 3.32 -17.68
C GLU A 696 10.61 4.51 -16.82
N LEU A 697 10.18 4.26 -15.58
CA LEU A 697 9.60 5.28 -14.68
C LEU A 697 10.61 5.86 -13.67
N ILE A 698 11.81 5.27 -13.54
CA ILE A 698 12.83 5.68 -12.56
C ILE A 698 14.22 5.70 -13.24
N PRO A 699 14.88 6.88 -13.34
CA PRO A 699 16.24 6.99 -13.86
C PRO A 699 17.23 6.10 -13.11
N ALA A 700 18.21 5.56 -13.83
CA ALA A 700 19.10 4.51 -13.31
C ALA A 700 19.99 4.94 -12.11
N GLY A 701 20.17 6.25 -11.87
CA GLY A 701 20.89 6.76 -10.70
C GLY A 701 20.14 6.60 -9.38
N HIS A 702 18.81 6.58 -9.39
CA HIS A 702 17.96 6.56 -8.19
C HIS A 702 17.58 5.14 -7.72
N ARG A 703 18.23 4.10 -8.26
CA ARG A 703 17.95 2.69 -7.95
C ARG A 703 19.19 1.81 -8.09
N GLU A 704 19.50 1.08 -7.03
CA GLU A 704 20.52 0.02 -7.05
C GLU A 704 19.97 -1.22 -7.79
N THR A 705 18.66 -1.44 -7.69
CA THR A 705 17.97 -2.62 -8.22
C THR A 705 17.67 -2.49 -9.71
N ARG A 706 18.28 -3.39 -10.50
CA ARG A 706 18.08 -3.49 -11.95
C ARG A 706 16.89 -4.35 -12.40
N ARG A 707 16.03 -4.78 -11.46
CA ARG A 707 14.84 -5.60 -11.74
C ARG A 707 13.65 -4.68 -12.08
N PRO A 708 12.98 -4.85 -13.24
CA PRO A 708 11.90 -3.94 -13.67
C PRO A 708 10.65 -4.00 -12.77
N MET A 709 10.28 -5.20 -12.32
CA MET A 709 9.13 -5.43 -11.41
C MET A 709 9.57 -6.37 -10.28
N PRO A 710 10.14 -5.87 -9.18
CA PRO A 710 10.73 -6.71 -8.14
C PRO A 710 9.77 -7.78 -7.55
N LEU A 711 8.51 -7.43 -7.25
CA LEU A 711 7.51 -8.36 -6.71
C LEU A 711 7.16 -9.52 -7.65
N ARG A 712 7.29 -9.34 -8.98
CA ARG A 712 7.11 -10.41 -9.98
C ARG A 712 8.09 -11.57 -9.75
N ASP A 713 9.27 -11.26 -9.20
CA ASP A 713 10.35 -12.22 -8.97
C ASP A 713 10.39 -12.76 -7.53
N GLY A 714 9.47 -12.31 -6.66
CA GLY A 714 9.40 -12.74 -5.26
C GLY A 714 9.26 -11.59 -4.25
N LEU A 715 8.77 -11.90 -3.06
CA LEU A 715 8.60 -10.95 -1.96
C LEU A 715 9.95 -10.48 -1.42
N ALA A 716 10.98 -11.34 -1.37
CA ALA A 716 12.34 -10.93 -1.00
C ALA A 716 12.93 -9.95 -2.03
N SER A 717 12.65 -10.18 -3.32
CA SER A 717 13.10 -9.30 -4.40
C SER A 717 12.47 -7.90 -4.26
N MET A 718 11.19 -7.81 -3.89
CA MET A 718 10.53 -6.54 -3.53
C MET A 718 11.14 -5.92 -2.27
N TRP A 719 11.36 -6.72 -1.22
CA TRP A 719 11.88 -6.26 0.07
C TRP A 719 13.28 -5.63 -0.06
N GLN A 720 14.14 -6.19 -0.93
CA GLN A 720 15.48 -5.67 -1.24
C GLN A 720 15.40 -4.30 -1.93
N ALA A 721 14.62 -4.19 -3.02
CA ALA A 721 14.43 -2.92 -3.74
C ALA A 721 13.90 -1.82 -2.80
N TRP A 722 12.83 -2.12 -2.06
CA TRP A 722 12.21 -1.21 -1.10
C TRP A 722 13.11 -0.86 0.09
N ALA A 723 14.25 -1.55 0.29
CA ALA A 723 15.24 -1.27 1.33
C ALA A 723 16.40 -0.37 0.91
N ALA A 724 16.71 -0.31 -0.40
CA ALA A 724 17.98 0.23 -0.89
C ALA A 724 17.79 1.36 -1.92
N ASP A 725 16.89 1.18 -2.89
CA ASP A 725 16.65 2.15 -3.96
C ASP A 725 16.16 3.48 -3.38
N GLU A 726 16.47 4.62 -4.01
CA GLU A 726 15.90 5.91 -3.60
C GLU A 726 14.40 5.93 -3.91
N PHE A 727 14.04 5.55 -5.15
CA PHE A 727 12.66 5.39 -5.59
C PHE A 727 12.32 3.94 -5.93
N VAL A 728 11.08 3.55 -5.66
CA VAL A 728 10.48 2.27 -6.09
C VAL A 728 9.08 2.51 -6.66
N ILE A 729 8.56 1.55 -7.43
CA ILE A 729 7.17 1.58 -7.93
C ILE A 729 6.27 0.77 -7.00
N ASP A 730 5.16 1.38 -6.57
CA ASP A 730 3.98 0.73 -5.99
C ASP A 730 3.36 -0.24 -7.01
N PRO A 731 3.42 -1.57 -6.79
CA PRO A 731 2.88 -2.54 -7.74
C PRO A 731 1.38 -2.36 -8.04
N SER A 732 0.61 -1.67 -7.19
CA SER A 732 -0.82 -1.40 -7.42
C SER A 732 -1.10 -0.36 -8.51
N ARG A 733 -0.06 0.32 -9.01
CA ARG A 733 -0.12 1.31 -10.11
C ARG A 733 0.42 0.69 -11.40
N VAL A 734 -0.50 0.23 -12.23
CA VAL A 734 -0.18 -0.42 -13.50
C VAL A 734 -0.34 0.59 -14.64
N THR A 735 0.72 1.37 -14.86
CA THR A 735 0.81 2.30 -16.00
C THR A 735 1.07 1.50 -17.29
N VAL A 736 0.16 1.61 -18.24
CA VAL A 736 0.22 0.91 -19.53
C VAL A 736 0.36 1.93 -20.65
N GLU A 737 1.44 1.83 -21.40
CA GLU A 737 1.62 2.51 -22.68
C GLU A 737 0.68 1.91 -23.74
N ILE A 738 0.00 2.80 -24.46
CA ILE A 738 -0.99 2.49 -25.51
C ILE A 738 -0.58 2.99 -26.90
N THR A 739 0.60 3.59 -27.08
CA THR A 739 1.06 4.23 -28.34
C THR A 739 0.79 3.39 -29.60
N ARG A 740 0.99 2.07 -29.51
CA ARG A 740 0.85 1.12 -30.64
C ARG A 740 -0.61 0.84 -31.04
N THR A 741 -1.59 1.36 -30.32
CA THR A 741 -3.00 1.38 -30.73
C THR A 741 -3.28 2.42 -31.82
N GLY A 742 -2.43 3.44 -31.95
CA GLY A 742 -2.70 4.61 -32.80
C GLY A 742 -3.76 5.57 -32.24
N VAL A 743 -4.17 5.40 -30.98
CA VAL A 743 -5.22 6.19 -30.31
C VAL A 743 -4.67 6.87 -29.07
N ASP A 744 -5.05 8.12 -28.84
CA ASP A 744 -4.65 8.91 -27.67
C ASP A 744 -5.37 8.48 -26.38
N GLY A 745 -4.82 8.88 -25.23
CA GLY A 745 -5.35 8.50 -23.92
C GLY A 745 -6.68 9.14 -23.51
N ASP A 746 -7.15 10.23 -24.12
CA ASP A 746 -8.51 10.74 -23.85
C ASP A 746 -9.54 9.90 -24.62
N THR A 747 -9.30 9.66 -25.90
CA THR A 747 -10.13 8.79 -26.75
C THR A 747 -10.15 7.35 -26.23
N PHE A 748 -9.00 6.79 -25.81
CA PHE A 748 -8.90 5.46 -25.22
C PHE A 748 -9.69 5.36 -23.90
N LYS A 749 -9.63 6.39 -23.06
CA LYS A 749 -10.40 6.47 -21.81
C LYS A 749 -11.90 6.57 -22.09
N HIS A 750 -12.33 7.57 -22.84
CA HIS A 750 -13.73 7.90 -22.97
C HIS A 750 -14.46 6.97 -23.95
N GLU A 751 -13.95 6.77 -25.15
CA GLU A 751 -14.64 5.99 -26.19
C GLU A 751 -14.43 4.48 -26.02
N HIS A 752 -13.17 4.06 -25.81
CA HIS A 752 -12.84 2.63 -25.76
C HIS A 752 -13.12 1.98 -24.40
N LEU A 753 -12.76 2.60 -23.27
CA LEU A 753 -12.97 2.01 -21.94
C LEU A 753 -14.35 2.37 -21.34
N MET A 754 -14.63 3.66 -21.16
CA MET A 754 -15.81 4.12 -20.40
C MET A 754 -17.12 3.89 -21.17
N ASN A 755 -17.25 4.42 -22.39
CA ASN A 755 -18.51 4.38 -23.14
C ASN A 755 -18.86 2.97 -23.65
N ARG A 756 -17.85 2.14 -23.99
CA ARG A 756 -18.06 0.81 -24.59
C ARG A 756 -18.11 -0.34 -23.58
N TYR A 757 -17.38 -0.26 -22.47
CA TYR A 757 -17.26 -1.35 -21.48
C TYR A 757 -17.45 -0.90 -20.02
N GLY A 758 -17.82 0.37 -19.77
CA GLY A 758 -18.05 0.88 -18.40
C GLY A 758 -16.79 0.96 -17.52
N ILE A 759 -15.59 0.74 -18.08
CA ILE A 759 -14.33 0.75 -17.33
C ILE A 759 -13.90 2.20 -17.11
N GLN A 760 -13.85 2.63 -15.85
CA GLN A 760 -13.40 3.96 -15.46
C GLN A 760 -11.92 3.95 -15.06
N VAL A 761 -11.15 4.92 -15.55
CA VAL A 761 -9.74 5.13 -15.21
C VAL A 761 -9.50 6.57 -14.74
N ASN A 762 -8.71 6.72 -13.68
CA ASN A 762 -8.50 8.02 -13.02
C ASN A 762 -7.61 8.97 -13.84
N LYS A 763 -6.58 8.44 -14.51
CA LYS A 763 -5.58 9.21 -15.26
C LYS A 763 -5.20 8.50 -16.56
N THR A 764 -5.05 9.30 -17.60
CA THR A 764 -4.36 8.99 -18.85
C THR A 764 -3.39 10.13 -19.16
N SER A 765 -2.29 9.85 -19.86
CA SER A 765 -1.51 10.86 -20.59
C SER A 765 -1.87 10.79 -22.08
N ARG A 766 -1.11 11.44 -22.99
CA ARG A 766 -1.33 11.28 -24.44
C ARG A 766 -1.23 9.82 -24.87
N ASN A 767 -0.30 9.06 -24.31
CA ASN A 767 0.09 7.71 -24.76
C ASN A 767 0.12 6.66 -23.64
N THR A 768 -0.36 6.97 -22.43
CA THR A 768 -0.47 6.01 -21.31
C THR A 768 -1.83 6.04 -20.63
N VAL A 769 -2.20 4.90 -20.04
CA VAL A 769 -3.35 4.75 -19.12
C VAL A 769 -2.90 4.14 -17.81
N LEU A 770 -3.35 4.70 -16.69
CA LEU A 770 -3.07 4.17 -15.36
C LEU A 770 -4.25 3.33 -14.86
N PHE A 771 -4.04 2.02 -14.81
CA PHE A 771 -4.92 1.11 -14.07
C PHE A 771 -4.48 1.04 -12.61
N MET A 772 -5.43 1.13 -11.68
CA MET A 772 -5.19 1.09 -10.24
C MET A 772 -5.94 -0.07 -9.61
N THR A 773 -5.24 -0.94 -8.88
CA THR A 773 -5.91 -1.86 -7.95
C THR A 773 -6.05 -1.20 -6.58
N ASN A 774 -7.09 -1.59 -5.85
CA ASN A 774 -7.37 -1.15 -4.48
C ASN A 774 -7.80 -2.36 -3.62
N ILE A 775 -7.96 -2.15 -2.32
CA ILE A 775 -8.36 -3.20 -1.36
C ILE A 775 -9.71 -3.88 -1.68
N GLY A 776 -10.58 -3.26 -2.48
CA GLY A 776 -11.86 -3.83 -2.93
C GLY A 776 -11.82 -4.48 -4.32
N THR A 777 -10.66 -4.54 -4.97
CA THR A 777 -10.51 -5.09 -6.32
C THR A 777 -10.62 -6.61 -6.32
N THR A 778 -11.45 -7.18 -7.19
CA THR A 778 -11.71 -8.62 -7.25
C THR A 778 -10.97 -9.31 -8.41
N ARG A 779 -10.78 -10.63 -8.31
CA ARG A 779 -10.24 -11.45 -9.42
C ARG A 779 -11.08 -11.31 -10.69
N SER A 780 -12.41 -11.22 -10.55
CA SER A 780 -13.34 -11.04 -11.66
C SER A 780 -13.17 -9.68 -12.36
N ALA A 781 -12.90 -8.60 -11.61
CA ALA A 781 -12.63 -7.29 -12.20
C ALA A 781 -11.33 -7.27 -13.02
N ILE A 782 -10.27 -7.96 -12.53
CA ILE A 782 -9.01 -8.13 -13.28
C ILE A 782 -9.22 -8.99 -14.53
N ALA A 783 -10.00 -10.08 -14.43
CA ALA A 783 -10.32 -10.93 -15.57
C ALA A 783 -11.10 -10.16 -16.65
N TYR A 784 -12.12 -9.38 -16.26
CA TYR A 784 -12.89 -8.55 -17.17
C TYR A 784 -12.05 -7.47 -17.84
N LEU A 785 -11.14 -6.82 -17.12
CA LEU A 785 -10.19 -5.86 -17.71
C LEU A 785 -9.28 -6.53 -18.75
N ILE A 786 -8.76 -7.73 -18.47
CA ILE A 786 -7.93 -8.49 -19.42
C ILE A 786 -8.76 -8.86 -20.66
N GLU A 787 -9.99 -9.33 -20.49
CA GLU A 787 -10.93 -9.66 -21.58
C GLU A 787 -11.22 -8.45 -22.47
N VAL A 788 -11.46 -7.28 -21.86
CA VAL A 788 -11.69 -6.02 -22.59
C VAL A 788 -10.43 -5.56 -23.32
N LEU A 789 -9.25 -5.66 -22.72
CA LEU A 789 -7.99 -5.36 -23.39
C LEU A 789 -7.70 -6.31 -24.56
N VAL A 790 -8.10 -7.59 -24.48
CA VAL A 790 -8.01 -8.53 -25.62
C VAL A 790 -8.95 -8.08 -26.73
N LYS A 791 -10.23 -7.85 -26.44
CA LYS A 791 -11.24 -7.39 -27.43
C LYS A 791 -10.89 -6.04 -28.07
N LEU A 792 -10.21 -5.17 -27.34
CA LEU A 792 -9.68 -3.92 -27.88
C LEU A 792 -8.46 -4.18 -28.77
N ALA A 793 -7.51 -5.02 -28.36
CA ALA A 793 -6.35 -5.35 -29.16
C ALA A 793 -6.70 -6.10 -30.47
N GLU A 794 -7.68 -7.01 -30.43
CA GLU A 794 -8.23 -7.68 -31.61
C GLU A 794 -8.77 -6.64 -32.59
N ARG A 795 -9.64 -5.76 -32.11
CA ARG A 795 -10.21 -4.66 -32.92
C ARG A 795 -9.12 -3.73 -33.48
N PHE A 796 -8.09 -3.36 -32.72
CA PHE A 796 -7.03 -2.49 -33.22
C PHE A 796 -6.18 -3.18 -34.31
N GLU A 797 -6.06 -4.51 -34.30
CA GLU A 797 -5.43 -5.23 -35.43
C GLU A 797 -6.40 -5.37 -36.62
N GLU A 798 -7.71 -5.55 -36.41
CA GLU A 798 -8.73 -5.56 -37.47
C GLU A 798 -8.91 -4.19 -38.17
N ASP A 799 -9.07 -3.12 -37.41
CA ASP A 799 -9.24 -1.74 -37.93
C ASP A 799 -7.96 -1.32 -38.68
N ARG A 800 -6.76 -1.71 -38.20
CA ARG A 800 -5.49 -1.42 -38.88
C ARG A 800 -5.20 -2.33 -40.08
N ALA A 801 -5.79 -3.52 -40.15
CA ALA A 801 -5.71 -4.39 -41.34
C ALA A 801 -6.61 -3.92 -42.50
N GLN A 802 -7.55 -3.01 -42.25
CA GLN A 802 -8.41 -2.38 -43.26
C GLN A 802 -7.81 -1.08 -43.83
N LEU A 803 -6.76 -0.53 -43.22
CA LEU A 803 -6.03 0.63 -43.72
C LEU A 803 -5.05 0.25 -44.84
N ASP A 804 -4.80 1.20 -45.75
CA ASP A 804 -3.68 1.10 -46.68
C ASP A 804 -2.35 0.95 -45.90
N PRO A 805 -1.42 0.05 -46.29
CA PRO A 805 -0.14 -0.13 -45.59
C PRO A 805 0.68 1.15 -45.39
N GLU A 806 0.66 2.09 -46.34
CA GLU A 806 1.36 3.37 -46.18
C GLU A 806 0.67 4.26 -45.14
N LEU A 807 -0.67 4.29 -45.13
CA LEU A 807 -1.44 5.03 -44.12
C LEU A 807 -1.36 4.38 -42.73
N ALA A 808 -1.35 3.06 -42.64
CA ALA A 808 -1.17 2.32 -41.40
C ALA A 808 0.22 2.55 -40.80
N GLN A 809 1.26 2.59 -41.62
CA GLN A 809 2.62 2.91 -41.19
C GLN A 809 2.78 4.39 -40.83
N ALA A 810 2.13 5.30 -41.58
CA ALA A 810 2.09 6.73 -41.27
C ALA A 810 1.36 7.02 -39.94
N ALA A 811 0.24 6.37 -39.66
CA ALA A 811 -0.50 6.51 -38.41
C ALA A 811 0.31 6.04 -37.18
N LEU A 812 1.19 5.06 -37.35
CA LEU A 812 2.13 4.61 -36.32
C LEU A 812 3.38 5.49 -36.20
N ALA A 813 3.78 6.16 -37.30
CA ALA A 813 4.91 7.09 -37.34
C ALA A 813 4.51 8.54 -36.98
N ALA A 814 3.22 8.82 -36.88
CA ALA A 814 2.65 10.10 -36.46
C ALA A 814 2.73 10.30 -34.93
N GLU A 815 3.88 9.97 -34.34
CA GLU A 815 4.26 10.45 -33.01
C GLU A 815 4.47 11.97 -33.10
N ALA A 816 3.39 12.74 -32.91
CA ALA A 816 3.48 14.17 -32.71
C ALA A 816 4.44 14.42 -31.53
N PRO A 817 5.56 15.14 -31.74
CA PRO A 817 6.61 15.22 -30.73
C PRO A 817 6.07 15.90 -29.48
N MET A 818 6.13 15.19 -28.34
CA MET A 818 5.82 15.80 -27.06
C MET A 818 6.91 16.86 -26.75
N PRO A 819 6.55 18.14 -26.59
CA PRO A 819 7.48 19.11 -26.06
C PRO A 819 7.83 18.71 -24.63
N PRO A 820 9.03 19.10 -24.14
CA PRO A 820 9.43 18.80 -22.78
C PRO A 820 8.40 19.35 -21.79
N LEU A 821 8.23 18.63 -20.69
CA LEU A 821 7.43 19.11 -19.57
C LEU A 821 8.12 20.38 -18.99
N PRO A 822 7.41 21.51 -18.87
CA PRO A 822 8.04 22.79 -18.52
C PRO A 822 8.18 22.93 -17.00
N ASP A 823 9.38 23.24 -16.52
CA ASP A 823 9.70 23.47 -15.10
C ASP A 823 8.98 24.71 -14.53
N PHE A 824 9.03 24.94 -13.21
CA PHE A 824 8.39 26.12 -12.62
C PHE A 824 9.27 27.34 -12.87
N SER A 825 8.71 28.31 -13.59
CA SER A 825 9.37 29.58 -13.85
C SER A 825 9.57 30.40 -12.58
N ALA A 826 10.53 31.33 -12.63
CA ALA A 826 10.79 32.26 -11.54
C ALA A 826 9.56 33.12 -11.21
N PHE A 827 9.44 33.49 -9.94
CA PHE A 827 8.57 34.57 -9.52
C PHE A 827 9.03 35.88 -10.15
N ALA A 828 8.08 36.73 -10.54
CA ALA A 828 8.36 38.02 -11.14
C ALA A 828 8.73 39.06 -10.06
N PRO A 829 9.52 40.11 -10.42
CA PRO A 829 9.93 41.16 -9.51
C PRO A 829 8.79 41.73 -8.64
N GLY A 830 8.94 41.64 -7.33
CA GLY A 830 7.93 42.05 -6.34
C GLY A 830 7.03 40.92 -5.83
N TYR A 831 7.18 39.70 -6.35
CA TYR A 831 6.68 38.45 -5.74
C TYR A 831 7.82 37.46 -5.44
N ASP A 832 9.05 37.75 -5.86
CA ASP A 832 10.27 37.01 -5.63
C ASP A 832 10.95 37.37 -4.30
N ALA A 833 11.87 36.53 -3.85
CA ALA A 833 12.83 36.84 -2.79
C ALA A 833 14.25 36.97 -3.34
N PRO A 834 15.10 37.88 -2.80
CA PRO A 834 16.45 38.07 -3.30
C PRO A 834 17.29 36.78 -3.28
N GLY A 835 17.76 36.37 -4.46
CA GLY A 835 18.78 35.35 -4.66
C GLY A 835 18.35 33.89 -4.52
N LEU A 836 17.08 33.59 -4.22
CA LEU A 836 16.57 32.22 -4.01
C LEU A 836 15.17 32.04 -4.64
N PRO A 837 14.73 30.80 -4.93
CA PRO A 837 13.52 30.56 -5.73
C PRO A 837 12.18 30.68 -4.98
N ASP A 838 12.16 31.20 -3.74
CA ASP A 838 10.90 31.39 -3.00
C ASP A 838 10.13 32.65 -3.41
N GLY A 839 8.79 32.59 -3.32
CA GLY A 839 7.95 33.74 -3.63
C GLY A 839 6.55 33.77 -3.02
N ASP A 840 5.96 34.98 -3.04
CA ASP A 840 4.66 35.34 -2.47
C ASP A 840 3.51 35.09 -3.46
N VAL A 841 3.06 33.83 -3.48
CA VAL A 841 1.84 33.39 -4.18
C VAL A 841 0.58 34.12 -3.69
N ARG A 842 0.54 34.57 -2.43
CA ARG A 842 -0.64 35.16 -1.78
C ARG A 842 -0.92 36.56 -2.32
N THR A 843 0.06 37.45 -2.33
CA THR A 843 -0.13 38.83 -2.83
C THR A 843 -0.43 38.83 -4.32
N ALA A 844 0.27 37.99 -5.10
CA ALA A 844 -0.03 37.79 -6.51
C ALA A 844 -1.46 37.27 -6.75
N PHE A 845 -1.94 36.30 -5.96
CA PHE A 845 -3.32 35.80 -6.06
C PHE A 845 -4.36 36.88 -5.75
N PHE A 846 -4.21 37.64 -4.66
CA PHE A 846 -5.19 38.66 -4.28
C PHE A 846 -5.19 39.86 -5.23
N ARG A 847 -4.04 40.25 -5.81
CA ARG A 847 -3.98 41.18 -6.94
C ARG A 847 -4.67 40.59 -8.17
N GLY A 848 -4.41 39.31 -8.44
CA GLY A 848 -4.96 38.54 -9.55
C GLY A 848 -6.47 38.30 -9.55
N GLN A 849 -7.20 38.65 -8.47
CA GLN A 849 -8.68 38.71 -8.48
C GLN A 849 -9.25 40.10 -8.82
N GLN A 850 -8.44 41.15 -8.81
CA GLN A 850 -8.91 42.53 -8.98
C GLN A 850 -8.89 42.93 -10.45
N ARG A 851 -10.06 43.04 -11.09
CA ARG A 851 -10.24 43.32 -12.54
C ARG A 851 -9.37 44.45 -13.11
N ARG A 852 -9.03 45.48 -12.31
CA ARG A 852 -8.15 46.60 -12.71
C ARG A 852 -6.69 46.21 -12.96
N HIS A 853 -6.19 45.17 -12.28
CA HIS A 853 -4.79 44.71 -12.39
C HIS A 853 -4.63 43.51 -13.34
N ILE A 854 -5.69 43.15 -14.08
CA ILE A 854 -5.72 41.94 -14.92
C ILE A 854 -5.96 42.34 -16.38
N GLU A 855 -5.30 41.65 -17.29
CA GLU A 855 -5.74 41.46 -18.67
C GLU A 855 -5.98 39.97 -18.97
N HIS A 856 -6.73 39.69 -20.04
CA HIS A 856 -6.83 38.34 -20.58
C HIS A 856 -6.19 38.37 -21.96
N VAL A 857 -5.19 37.52 -22.20
CA VAL A 857 -4.35 37.55 -23.40
C VAL A 857 -4.48 36.22 -24.15
N PRO A 858 -4.92 36.21 -25.42
CA PRO A 858 -4.97 35.01 -26.25
C PRO A 858 -3.59 34.34 -26.37
N PRO A 859 -3.50 33.00 -26.53
CA PRO A 859 -2.22 32.29 -26.56
C PRO A 859 -1.22 32.82 -27.59
N GLY A 860 -1.67 33.16 -28.81
CA GLY A 860 -0.80 33.70 -29.86
C GLY A 860 -0.23 35.07 -29.51
N GLU A 861 -1.07 36.02 -29.09
CA GLU A 861 -0.62 37.34 -28.63
C GLU A 861 0.33 37.22 -27.42
N LEU A 862 0.04 36.31 -26.48
CA LEU A 862 0.88 36.08 -25.33
C LEU A 862 2.25 35.50 -25.71
N ARG A 863 2.29 34.61 -26.72
CA ARG A 863 3.55 34.11 -27.27
C ARG A 863 4.34 35.23 -27.95
N GLU A 864 3.71 36.05 -28.79
CA GLU A 864 4.38 37.21 -29.39
C GLU A 864 4.96 38.17 -28.34
N ARG A 865 4.28 38.37 -27.19
CA ARG A 865 4.80 39.15 -26.06
C ARG A 865 6.08 38.52 -25.49
N VAL A 866 6.05 37.22 -25.20
CA VAL A 866 7.21 36.48 -24.67
C VAL A 866 8.37 36.45 -25.68
N ASP A 867 8.11 36.25 -26.97
CA ASP A 867 9.12 36.23 -28.03
C ASP A 867 9.76 37.63 -28.26
N ARG A 868 9.08 38.71 -27.87
CA ARG A 868 9.65 40.08 -27.80
C ARG A 868 10.50 40.32 -26.53
N GLY A 869 10.57 39.36 -25.62
CA GLY A 869 11.27 39.50 -24.33
C GLY A 869 10.44 40.19 -23.24
N GLU A 870 9.12 40.33 -23.41
CA GLU A 870 8.24 40.75 -22.31
C GLU A 870 8.17 39.62 -21.25
N GLN A 871 8.01 39.97 -19.98
CA GLN A 871 7.84 39.03 -18.87
C GLN A 871 6.41 39.08 -18.30
N PRO A 872 5.40 38.58 -19.04
CA PRO A 872 4.01 38.57 -18.57
C PRO A 872 3.85 37.67 -17.34
N VAL A 873 3.23 38.19 -16.29
CA VAL A 873 3.12 37.51 -14.99
C VAL A 873 1.75 36.86 -14.82
N SER A 874 1.68 35.60 -14.38
CA SER A 874 0.41 34.90 -14.18
C SER A 874 -0.41 35.51 -13.04
N ALA A 875 -1.68 35.81 -13.31
CA ALA A 875 -2.66 36.28 -12.33
C ALA A 875 -3.48 35.15 -11.69
N GLY A 876 -3.11 33.88 -11.91
CA GLY A 876 -3.87 32.72 -11.49
C GLY A 876 -3.08 31.42 -11.50
N PHE A 877 -3.71 30.36 -10.98
CA PHE A 877 -3.25 28.99 -11.23
C PHE A 877 -3.67 28.57 -12.64
N VAL A 878 -2.79 27.88 -13.37
CA VAL A 878 -3.15 27.16 -14.61
C VAL A 878 -2.82 25.69 -14.40
N THR A 879 -3.82 24.81 -14.49
CA THR A 879 -3.71 23.38 -14.15
C THR A 879 -4.39 22.52 -15.22
N PRO A 880 -3.64 22.01 -16.21
CA PRO A 880 -4.17 21.08 -17.21
C PRO A 880 -4.29 19.64 -16.66
N TYR A 881 -5.25 18.87 -17.18
CA TYR A 881 -5.47 17.46 -16.86
C TYR A 881 -5.51 16.62 -18.16
N PRO A 882 -4.50 15.79 -18.47
CA PRO A 882 -3.23 15.60 -17.76
C PRO A 882 -2.35 16.86 -17.74
N PRO A 883 -1.37 16.95 -16.81
CA PRO A 883 -0.98 15.94 -15.83
C PRO A 883 -1.69 16.05 -14.46
N GLY A 884 -2.35 17.17 -14.16
CA GLY A 884 -3.25 17.35 -13.00
C GLY A 884 -2.76 18.22 -11.83
N PHE A 885 -1.55 18.78 -11.93
CA PHE A 885 -0.99 19.80 -11.02
C PHE A 885 -0.75 21.11 -11.80
N PRO A 886 -0.49 22.26 -11.13
CA PRO A 886 -0.30 23.52 -11.84
C PRO A 886 0.99 23.57 -12.67
N VAL A 887 0.92 24.16 -13.86
CA VAL A 887 2.11 24.56 -14.66
C VAL A 887 2.45 26.04 -14.48
N LEU A 888 1.51 26.82 -13.92
CA LEU A 888 1.72 28.20 -13.47
C LEU A 888 0.99 28.40 -12.14
N VAL A 889 1.62 29.14 -11.23
CA VAL A 889 0.99 29.72 -10.04
C VAL A 889 0.94 31.25 -10.13
N PRO A 890 0.06 31.93 -9.36
CA PRO A 890 0.06 33.39 -9.31
C PRO A 890 1.44 33.95 -8.94
N GLY A 891 1.89 34.95 -9.70
CA GLY A 891 3.16 35.66 -9.46
C GLY A 891 4.36 35.14 -10.25
N GLN A 892 4.24 33.99 -10.93
CA GLN A 892 5.28 33.49 -11.83
C GLN A 892 5.26 34.16 -13.21
N ILE A 893 6.43 34.28 -13.83
CA ILE A 893 6.60 34.71 -15.23
C ILE A 893 6.13 33.59 -16.16
N ILE A 894 5.34 33.91 -17.20
CA ILE A 894 4.91 32.92 -18.19
C ILE A 894 6.01 32.79 -19.26
N THR A 895 6.62 31.61 -19.39
CA THR A 895 7.71 31.34 -20.34
C THR A 895 7.21 30.73 -21.66
N ALA A 896 8.07 30.74 -22.67
CA ALA A 896 7.81 30.11 -23.96
C ALA A 896 7.54 28.61 -23.80
N GLU A 897 8.30 27.91 -22.95
CA GLU A 897 8.17 26.45 -22.72
C GLU A 897 6.78 26.09 -22.16
N VAL A 898 6.26 26.91 -21.23
CA VAL A 898 4.90 26.73 -20.71
C VAL A 898 3.86 26.93 -21.83
N LEU A 899 4.05 27.91 -22.72
CA LEU A 899 3.14 28.15 -23.84
C LEU A 899 3.21 27.04 -24.90
N ASP A 900 4.41 26.52 -25.19
CA ASP A 900 4.62 25.39 -26.12
C ASP A 900 4.01 24.10 -25.58
N PHE A 901 4.21 23.80 -24.30
CA PHE A 901 3.55 22.67 -23.64
C PHE A 901 2.02 22.82 -23.66
N MET A 902 1.51 24.01 -23.33
CA MET A 902 0.06 24.26 -23.33
C MET A 902 -0.56 24.23 -24.75
N ALA A 903 0.22 24.45 -25.81
CA ALA A 903 -0.26 24.46 -27.19
C ALA A 903 -0.50 23.05 -27.77
N VAL A 904 0.16 22.01 -27.25
CA VAL A 904 0.03 20.61 -27.72
C VAL A 904 -0.96 19.77 -26.90
N LEU A 905 -1.52 20.34 -25.84
CA LEU A 905 -2.36 19.63 -24.89
C LEU A 905 -3.76 19.40 -25.49
N ASP A 906 -3.98 18.18 -25.99
CA ASP A 906 -5.28 17.71 -26.51
C ASP A 906 -6.38 17.54 -25.43
N THR A 907 -6.27 18.21 -24.28
CA THR A 907 -7.26 18.12 -23.19
C THR A 907 -8.35 19.19 -23.26
N ARG A 908 -9.55 18.78 -22.84
CA ARG A 908 -10.73 19.63 -22.66
C ARG A 908 -10.81 20.26 -21.27
N GLU A 909 -9.99 19.81 -20.30
CA GLU A 909 -10.02 20.26 -18.90
C GLU A 909 -8.72 20.94 -18.47
N ILE A 910 -8.75 22.28 -18.45
CA ILE A 910 -7.67 23.14 -17.95
C ILE A 910 -8.28 24.08 -16.91
N HIS A 911 -7.94 23.92 -15.63
CA HIS A 911 -8.45 24.81 -14.58
C HIS A 911 -7.68 26.14 -14.62
N GLY A 912 -8.41 27.26 -14.60
CA GLY A 912 -7.87 28.63 -14.56
C GLY A 912 -7.61 29.30 -15.92
N TYR A 913 -7.72 28.56 -17.01
CA TYR A 913 -7.67 29.06 -18.39
C TYR A 913 -9.10 29.21 -18.97
N ASP A 914 -9.33 30.21 -19.81
CA ASP A 914 -10.60 30.42 -20.52
C ASP A 914 -10.33 30.44 -22.04
N PRO A 915 -10.69 29.38 -22.81
CA PRO A 915 -10.42 29.32 -24.25
C PRO A 915 -11.01 30.46 -25.09
N ARG A 916 -11.95 31.26 -24.56
CA ARG A 916 -12.54 32.43 -25.25
C ARG A 916 -11.88 33.76 -24.89
N ARG A 917 -11.03 33.79 -23.86
CA ARG A 917 -10.34 35.00 -23.39
C ARG A 917 -8.82 34.87 -23.34
N GLY A 918 -8.31 33.64 -23.29
CA GLY A 918 -6.90 33.33 -23.09
C GLY A 918 -6.49 33.31 -21.61
N TYR A 919 -5.20 33.56 -21.38
CA TYR A 919 -4.58 33.51 -20.05
C TYR A 919 -4.87 34.77 -19.24
N ARG A 920 -5.01 34.63 -17.92
CA ARG A 920 -5.12 35.77 -16.99
C ARG A 920 -3.71 36.27 -16.64
N VAL A 921 -3.36 37.46 -17.14
CA VAL A 921 -2.04 38.09 -16.95
C VAL A 921 -2.19 39.30 -16.04
N LEU A 922 -1.25 39.50 -15.12
CA LEU A 922 -1.16 40.71 -14.30
C LEU A 922 -0.62 41.86 -15.17
N ARG A 923 -1.28 43.01 -15.08
CA ARG A 923 -0.77 44.25 -15.69
C ARG A 923 0.45 44.74 -14.93
N ALA A 924 1.46 45.14 -15.69
CA ALA A 924 2.55 45.99 -15.23
C ALA A 924 2.00 47.32 -14.64
N GLU A 925 2.82 47.98 -13.83
CA GLU A 925 2.57 49.30 -13.23
C GLU A 925 3.25 50.41 -14.03
#